data_AF-A0A1J5A5D4-F1
#
_entry.id   AF-A0A1J5A5D4-F1
#
_cell.length_a   1.000
_cell.length_b   1.000
_cell.length_c   1.000
_cell.angle_alpha   90.00
_cell.angle_beta   90.00
_cell.angle_gamma   90.00
#
_symmetry.space_group_name_H-M   'P 1'
#
loop_
_entity.id
_entity.type
_entity.pdbx_description
1 polymer ?
#
loop_
_entity_poly.entity_id
_entity_poly.type
_entity_poly.pdbx_seq_one_letter_code
_entity_poly.pdbx_strand_id
1 'polypeptide(L)'
;MLSFFSWYLAVSFIGLLTFPLAYRLFPALADRGYSLSRALGLLLWGYIFWLLASLGVLPNNLSGLILALLILAGLSAWAFWRTSRDQQTADDQPSLAPRPSPLVTRHSSLLTPHSSLVTWLKSNLRLIFTTEFLFLLAFAFWAAVRAANPEISGAEKPMELAFINAILRSPTFPPSDPWLSGYAISYYYFGYVMTAMLAKLTGVLGSVAFNLMLALLFALSAIGAYGLLYNLLAERSTYHVSRITYHVSRSTSLVTRHSSLITDHGSLITAFLGPLFLLLVSNLEGFLEVLHQRGIFWPSAQPSDLRPFDKLRAGSSTFNFWTWLDIKDLSLLPAQPLGWIPDRYLWWWRASRVLQDYDLAGVWHEIIDEFPFFSYLLGDLHPHVLAMPFGLLAIAAALNLFLGGWRGETSLFGLRLFINRSGFFVTAIILGGLAFLNTWDILAYTALIMGAYVLARLRERGWSWERLEDFFALGLPLGVLALLLYLPFYVSFSSQAGGILPNLIYPTRGAHLWVMFGALLVPIFALLFYFWRGERRPANWLWGIGLALGLVFFLWLFSWAMGWFAELRLPEFAASFLQSQGATTARTFFASANLKRLSYAGGLLTLLALLALAIAFLVKTNAKRLATDEANFHQPSAISHQPFVLLLILLASLLVLAPEFVYLRDQFGW
;
A
#
# COMPACT_ATOMS: atom_id res chain seq x y z
N MET A 1 2.62 10.25 -30.00
CA MET A 1 4.05 10.29 -29.64
C MET A 1 4.47 11.60 -28.95
N LEU A 2 4.20 12.78 -29.51
CA LEU A 2 4.57 14.06 -28.85
C LEU A 2 4.02 14.20 -27.43
N SER A 3 2.72 13.86 -27.22
CA SER A 3 2.09 13.90 -25.90
C SER A 3 2.83 13.03 -24.88
N PHE A 4 3.26 11.83 -25.27
CA PHE A 4 4.06 10.92 -24.43
C PHE A 4 5.36 11.58 -23.96
N PHE A 5 6.15 12.13 -24.89
CA PHE A 5 7.43 12.76 -24.53
C PHE A 5 7.25 14.00 -23.67
N SER A 6 6.27 14.87 -24.00
CA SER A 6 5.99 16.06 -23.19
C SER A 6 5.60 15.70 -21.76
N TRP A 7 4.79 14.65 -21.57
CA TRP A 7 4.36 14.18 -20.26
C TRP A 7 5.50 13.54 -19.46
N TYR A 8 6.28 12.67 -20.12
CA TYR A 8 7.45 12.05 -19.53
C TYR A 8 8.48 13.09 -19.05
N LEU A 9 8.78 14.09 -19.88
CA LEU A 9 9.70 15.17 -19.54
C LEU A 9 9.16 16.04 -18.41
N ALA A 10 7.88 16.40 -18.43
CA ALA A 10 7.25 17.20 -17.36
C ALA A 10 7.33 16.49 -16.00
N VAL A 11 6.96 15.21 -15.94
CA VAL A 11 7.02 14.42 -14.69
C VAL A 11 8.46 14.19 -14.25
N SER A 12 9.39 13.94 -15.17
CA SER A 12 10.81 13.76 -14.83
C SER A 12 11.42 15.05 -14.28
N PHE A 13 11.05 16.21 -14.85
CA PHE A 13 11.42 17.50 -14.31
C PHE A 13 10.87 17.71 -12.89
N ILE A 14 9.59 17.40 -12.64
CA ILE A 14 8.99 17.49 -11.30
C ILE A 14 9.73 16.60 -10.29
N GLY A 15 10.10 15.38 -10.68
CA GLY A 15 10.89 14.47 -9.84
C GLY A 15 12.25 15.05 -9.48
N LEU A 16 13.01 15.52 -10.48
CA LEU A 16 14.33 16.14 -10.28
C LEU A 16 14.23 17.40 -9.42
N LEU A 17 13.23 18.25 -9.68
CA LEU A 17 12.95 19.46 -8.91
C LEU A 17 12.68 19.14 -7.44
N THR A 18 11.96 18.05 -7.16
CA THR A 18 11.55 17.67 -5.80
C THR A 18 12.63 16.89 -5.07
N PHE A 19 13.60 16.30 -5.77
CA PHE A 19 14.60 15.42 -5.16
C PHE A 19 15.39 16.07 -4.01
N PRO A 20 15.88 17.33 -4.07
CA PRO A 20 16.56 17.94 -2.94
C PRO A 20 15.70 18.02 -1.67
N LEU A 21 14.40 18.22 -1.84
CA LEU A 21 13.44 18.18 -0.73
C LEU A 21 13.26 16.75 -0.20
N ALA A 22 13.05 15.77 -1.09
CA ALA A 22 12.94 14.35 -0.71
C ALA A 22 14.19 13.86 0.03
N TYR A 23 15.38 14.23 -0.44
CA TYR A 23 16.67 13.89 0.16
C TYR A 23 16.78 14.30 1.63
N ARG A 24 16.25 15.48 1.96
CA ARG A 24 16.20 16.01 3.33
C ARG A 24 15.09 15.36 4.15
N LEU A 25 13.94 15.08 3.53
CA LEU A 25 12.77 14.53 4.21
C LEU A 25 12.89 13.05 4.54
N PHE A 26 13.66 12.26 3.77
CA PHE A 26 13.82 10.82 3.98
C PHE A 26 15.26 10.43 4.34
N PRO A 27 15.82 10.92 5.46
CA PRO A 27 17.23 10.72 5.78
C PRO A 27 17.56 9.29 6.25
N ALA A 28 16.54 8.50 6.61
CA ALA A 28 16.74 7.11 7.03
C ALA A 28 16.69 6.09 5.89
N LEU A 29 16.08 6.45 4.75
CA LEU A 29 16.04 5.61 3.56
C LEU A 29 17.42 5.61 2.86
N ALA A 30 17.85 4.44 2.39
CA ALA A 30 19.10 4.26 1.66
C ALA A 30 19.09 5.02 0.32
N ASP A 31 17.95 5.01 -0.37
CA ASP A 31 17.76 5.77 -1.61
C ASP A 31 17.48 7.27 -1.40
N ARG A 32 17.39 7.72 -0.13
CA ARG A 32 17.07 9.10 0.25
C ARG A 32 15.76 9.62 -0.38
N GLY A 33 14.83 8.74 -0.71
CA GLY A 33 13.56 9.08 -1.36
C GLY A 33 13.67 9.40 -2.85
N TYR A 34 14.77 9.04 -3.53
CA TYR A 34 14.92 9.27 -4.98
C TYR A 34 13.79 8.61 -5.78
N SER A 35 13.47 7.35 -5.47
CA SER A 35 12.39 6.60 -6.12
C SER A 35 11.00 7.21 -5.94
N LEU A 36 10.80 7.97 -4.85
CA LEU A 36 9.52 8.56 -4.46
C LEU A 36 9.41 10.04 -4.83
N SER A 37 10.50 10.65 -5.31
CA SER A 37 10.59 12.09 -5.58
C SER A 37 9.51 12.59 -6.54
N ARG A 38 9.15 11.81 -7.56
CA ARG A 38 8.08 12.12 -8.51
C ARG A 38 6.70 12.10 -7.87
N ALA A 39 6.38 11.06 -7.10
CA ALA A 39 5.10 10.96 -6.40
C ALA A 39 4.97 12.06 -5.34
N LEU A 40 6.03 12.32 -4.56
CA LEU A 40 6.05 13.44 -3.61
C LEU A 40 5.88 14.79 -4.32
N GLY A 41 6.55 14.97 -5.46
CA GLY A 41 6.47 16.21 -6.25
C GLY A 41 5.06 16.48 -6.77
N LEU A 42 4.40 15.45 -7.31
CA LEU A 42 3.00 15.54 -7.76
C LEU A 42 2.06 15.81 -6.60
N LEU A 43 2.26 15.17 -5.44
CA LEU A 43 1.46 15.41 -4.25
C LEU A 43 1.59 16.86 -3.77
N LEU A 44 2.82 17.35 -3.59
CA LEU A 44 3.08 18.68 -3.06
C LEU A 44 2.67 19.77 -4.05
N TRP A 45 3.00 19.63 -5.33
CA TRP A 45 2.60 20.58 -6.36
C TRP A 45 1.07 20.60 -6.51
N GLY A 46 0.44 19.43 -6.55
CA GLY A 46 -1.01 19.26 -6.57
C GLY A 46 -1.68 19.92 -5.37
N TYR A 47 -1.17 19.67 -4.17
CA TYR A 47 -1.69 20.25 -2.93
C TYR A 47 -1.56 21.77 -2.89
N ILE A 48 -0.38 22.32 -3.19
CA ILE A 48 -0.15 23.78 -3.19
C ILE A 48 -1.07 24.46 -4.20
N PHE A 49 -1.17 23.92 -5.42
CA PHE A 49 -2.05 24.47 -6.45
C PHE A 49 -3.52 24.40 -6.03
N TRP A 50 -4.00 23.22 -5.64
CA TRP A 50 -5.39 22.99 -5.25
C TRP A 50 -5.79 23.86 -4.07
N LEU A 51 -4.96 23.93 -3.02
CA LEU A 51 -5.27 24.71 -1.82
C LEU A 51 -5.38 26.20 -2.15
N LEU A 52 -4.36 26.75 -2.81
CA LEU A 52 -4.35 28.18 -3.14
C LEU A 52 -5.47 28.54 -4.14
N ALA A 53 -5.83 27.64 -5.05
CA ALA A 53 -6.95 27.85 -5.95
C ALA A 53 -8.31 27.73 -5.25
N SER A 54 -8.44 26.84 -4.27
CA SER A 54 -9.64 26.71 -3.42
C SER A 54 -9.84 27.92 -2.51
N LEU A 55 -8.75 28.57 -2.10
CA LEU A 55 -8.76 29.81 -1.31
C LEU A 55 -8.94 31.08 -2.16
N GLY A 56 -9.06 30.95 -3.49
CA GLY A 56 -9.17 32.09 -4.40
C GLY A 56 -7.89 32.92 -4.58
N VAL A 57 -6.75 32.41 -4.12
CA VAL A 57 -5.43 33.06 -4.27
C VAL A 57 -4.86 32.86 -5.67
N LEU A 58 -5.08 31.68 -6.26
CA LEU A 58 -4.63 31.34 -7.61
C LEU A 58 -5.83 31.02 -8.53
N PRO A 59 -5.82 31.48 -9.80
CA PRO A 59 -6.79 31.01 -10.78
C PRO A 59 -6.47 29.59 -11.25
N ASN A 60 -7.48 28.81 -11.65
CA ASN A 60 -7.28 27.51 -12.29
C ASN A 60 -6.86 27.67 -13.77
N ASN A 61 -5.67 28.20 -14.01
CA ASN A 61 -5.09 28.37 -15.33
C ASN A 61 -3.58 28.06 -15.33
N LEU A 62 -2.92 28.21 -16.48
CA LEU A 62 -1.49 27.93 -16.61
C LEU A 62 -0.63 28.79 -15.67
N SER A 63 -0.98 30.06 -15.46
CA SER A 63 -0.22 30.96 -14.56
C SER A 63 -0.30 30.51 -13.10
N GLY A 64 -1.47 30.07 -12.63
CA GLY A 64 -1.63 29.51 -11.29
C GLY A 64 -0.81 28.23 -11.10
N LEU A 65 -0.81 27.35 -12.11
CA LEU A 65 0.01 26.13 -12.10
C LEU A 65 1.51 26.41 -11.99
N ILE A 66 2.00 27.36 -12.80
CA ILE A 66 3.41 27.76 -12.81
C ILE A 66 3.80 28.40 -11.48
N LEU A 67 2.95 29.28 -10.91
CA LEU A 67 3.23 29.90 -9.62
C LEU A 67 3.29 28.87 -8.48
N ALA A 68 2.38 27.89 -8.46
CA ALA A 68 2.46 26.77 -7.52
C ALA A 68 3.75 25.94 -7.70
N LEU A 69 4.19 25.73 -8.94
CA LEU A 69 5.45 25.03 -9.24
C LEU A 69 6.67 25.82 -8.78
N LEU A 70 6.64 27.16 -8.91
CA LEU A 70 7.70 28.05 -8.40
C LEU A 70 7.79 28.01 -6.87
N ILE A 71 6.66 27.89 -6.17
CA ILE A 71 6.67 27.69 -4.71
C ILE A 71 7.39 26.38 -4.36
N LEU A 72 7.04 25.27 -5.04
CA LEU A 72 7.74 23.99 -4.86
C LEU A 72 9.24 24.11 -5.17
N ALA A 73 9.60 24.80 -6.26
CA ALA A 73 10.98 25.06 -6.62
C ALA A 73 11.74 25.84 -5.53
N GLY A 74 11.09 26.84 -4.93
CA GLY A 74 11.64 27.60 -3.80
C GLY A 74 11.87 26.73 -2.56
N LEU A 75 10.93 25.85 -2.23
CA LEU A 75 11.09 24.88 -1.13
C LEU A 75 12.25 23.90 -1.39
N SER A 76 12.38 23.40 -2.61
CA SER A 76 13.49 22.53 -3.00
C SER A 76 14.85 23.24 -2.99
N ALA A 77 14.91 24.49 -3.47
CA ALA A 77 16.12 25.30 -3.43
C ALA A 77 16.55 25.59 -1.98
N TRP A 78 15.59 25.91 -1.11
CA TRP A 78 15.83 26.06 0.33
C TRP A 78 16.35 24.77 0.96
N ALA A 79 15.76 23.61 0.63
CA ALA A 79 16.21 22.32 1.15
C ALA A 79 17.63 21.98 0.69
N PHE A 80 17.97 22.27 -0.56
CA PHE A 80 19.32 22.14 -1.10
C PHE A 80 20.32 23.02 -0.35
N TRP A 81 20.05 24.33 -0.27
CA TRP A 81 20.92 25.29 0.42
C TRP A 81 21.16 24.92 1.87
N ARG A 82 20.10 24.54 2.60
CA ARG A 82 20.20 24.15 4.00
C ARG A 82 21.02 22.88 4.18
N THR A 83 20.90 21.91 3.28
CA THR A 83 21.69 20.68 3.30
C THR A 83 23.18 20.97 3.08
N SER A 84 23.52 21.87 2.15
CA SER A 84 24.90 22.32 1.94
C SER A 84 25.47 23.06 3.15
N ARG A 85 24.67 23.91 3.80
CA ARG A 85 25.09 24.65 4.99
C ARG A 85 25.30 23.76 6.21
N ASP A 86 24.37 22.85 6.48
CA ASP A 86 24.47 21.87 7.59
C ASP A 86 25.76 21.05 7.46
N GLN A 87 26.20 20.78 6.23
CA GLN A 87 27.45 20.08 5.96
C GLN A 87 28.69 20.94 6.22
N GLN A 88 28.72 22.19 5.73
CA GLN A 88 29.83 23.11 5.96
C GLN A 88 30.08 23.31 7.47
N THR A 89 29.02 23.44 8.25
CA THR A 89 29.14 23.53 9.72
C THR A 89 29.67 22.26 10.38
N ALA A 90 29.44 21.09 9.78
CA ALA A 90 29.98 19.83 10.29
C ALA A 90 31.48 19.69 9.96
N ASP A 91 31.92 20.18 8.81
CA ASP A 91 33.33 20.16 8.40
C ASP A 91 34.17 21.19 9.18
N ASP A 92 33.58 22.31 9.61
CA ASP A 92 34.26 23.38 10.35
C ASP A 92 34.45 23.09 11.86
N GLN A 93 33.80 22.07 12.44
CA GLN A 93 33.99 21.72 13.85
C GLN A 93 35.35 21.01 14.05
N PRO A 94 36.24 21.52 14.94
CA PRO A 94 37.51 20.87 15.22
C PRO A 94 37.28 19.50 15.86
N SER A 95 37.72 18.44 15.19
CA SER A 95 37.64 17.07 15.70
C SER A 95 38.44 16.96 17.01
N LEU A 96 37.77 16.69 18.13
CA LEU A 96 38.40 16.35 19.42
C LEU A 96 39.10 14.97 19.41
N ALA A 97 39.15 14.28 18.26
CA ALA A 97 39.87 13.03 18.08
C ALA A 97 41.36 13.30 17.75
N PRO A 98 42.31 12.56 18.34
CA PRO A 98 43.73 12.73 18.05
C PRO A 98 44.01 12.51 16.57
N ARG A 99 44.79 13.43 15.96
CA ARG A 99 45.23 13.33 14.56
C ARG A 99 45.93 11.98 14.35
N PRO A 100 45.49 11.13 13.41
CA PRO A 100 46.25 9.93 13.07
C PRO A 100 47.62 10.34 12.50
N SER A 101 48.64 9.53 12.81
CA SER A 101 50.02 9.73 12.36
C SER A 101 50.15 9.75 10.82
N PRO A 102 51.23 10.33 10.26
CA PRO A 102 51.34 10.65 8.83
C PRO A 102 51.36 9.45 7.86
N LEU A 103 51.23 8.22 8.36
CA LEU A 103 51.36 6.98 7.60
C LEU A 103 50.01 6.36 7.19
N VAL A 104 48.88 6.99 7.50
CA VAL A 104 47.55 6.54 7.05
C VAL A 104 47.08 7.41 5.89
N THR A 105 47.14 6.84 4.70
CA THR A 105 46.68 7.39 3.43
C THR A 105 45.22 7.85 3.48
N ARG A 106 45.01 9.17 3.43
CA ARG A 106 43.97 10.00 2.76
C ARG A 106 42.56 9.46 2.39
N HIS A 107 42.03 8.36 2.95
CA HIS A 107 40.75 7.78 2.50
C HIS A 107 39.61 7.73 3.54
N SER A 108 39.73 8.36 4.71
CA SER A 108 38.76 8.22 5.81
C SER A 108 37.75 9.37 6.01
N SER A 109 37.40 10.14 4.97
CA SER A 109 36.39 11.23 5.09
C SER A 109 34.96 10.86 4.65
N LEU A 110 34.65 9.59 4.38
CA LEU A 110 33.41 9.20 3.70
C LEU A 110 32.22 8.80 4.61
N LEU A 111 32.31 8.98 5.92
CA LEU A 111 31.29 8.48 6.84
C LEU A 111 30.84 9.55 7.85
N THR A 112 30.19 10.59 7.33
CA THR A 112 29.31 11.43 8.13
C THR A 112 27.86 11.27 7.64
N PRO A 113 26.85 11.37 8.52
CA PRO A 113 25.43 11.39 8.12
C PRO A 113 25.06 12.55 7.16
N HIS A 114 26.01 13.45 6.92
CA HIS A 114 25.95 14.62 6.04
C HIS A 114 26.76 14.41 4.75
N SER A 115 26.55 13.31 4.02
CA SER A 115 27.05 13.24 2.64
C SER A 115 26.37 14.33 1.83
N SER A 116 27.15 15.16 1.12
CA SER A 116 26.59 16.16 0.22
C SER A 116 25.63 15.50 -0.77
N LEU A 117 24.55 16.18 -1.14
CA LEU A 117 23.62 15.69 -2.16
C LEU A 117 24.36 15.32 -3.45
N VAL A 118 25.36 16.12 -3.83
CA VAL A 118 26.22 15.88 -5.00
C VAL A 118 27.07 14.62 -4.83
N THR A 119 27.63 14.39 -3.64
CA THR A 119 28.40 13.17 -3.33
C THR A 119 27.49 11.95 -3.40
N TRP A 120 26.29 12.04 -2.83
CA TRP A 120 25.32 10.95 -2.87
C TRP A 120 24.93 10.61 -4.31
N LEU A 121 24.65 11.61 -5.15
CA LEU A 121 24.33 11.40 -6.57
C LEU A 121 25.47 10.64 -7.28
N LYS A 122 26.72 11.06 -7.08
CA LYS A 122 27.89 10.42 -7.69
C LYS A 122 28.10 8.99 -7.19
N SER A 123 27.84 8.72 -5.91
CA SER A 123 28.00 7.40 -5.32
C SER A 123 26.86 6.42 -5.65
N ASN A 124 25.69 6.92 -6.04
CA ASN A 124 24.48 6.11 -6.28
C ASN A 124 24.02 6.11 -7.74
N LEU A 125 24.91 6.41 -8.69
CA LEU A 125 24.58 6.44 -10.12
C LEU A 125 23.89 5.16 -10.60
N ARG A 126 24.34 3.98 -10.14
CA ARG A 126 23.71 2.70 -10.51
C ARG A 126 22.24 2.61 -10.10
N LEU A 127 21.93 3.03 -8.87
CA LEU A 127 20.54 3.09 -8.38
C LEU A 127 19.71 4.08 -9.18
N ILE A 128 20.28 5.26 -9.46
CA ILE A 128 19.64 6.30 -10.27
C ILE A 128 19.33 5.77 -11.67
N PHE A 129 20.33 5.25 -12.40
CA PHE A 129 20.14 4.68 -13.73
C PHE A 129 19.11 3.55 -13.73
N THR A 130 19.16 2.66 -12.74
CA THR A 130 18.19 1.55 -12.64
C THR A 130 16.77 2.07 -12.42
N THR A 131 16.59 3.04 -11.54
CA THR A 131 15.29 3.65 -11.23
C THR A 131 14.73 4.41 -12.44
N GLU A 132 15.57 5.20 -13.11
CA GLU A 132 15.18 5.98 -14.31
C GLU A 132 14.86 5.07 -15.50
N PHE A 133 15.64 4.01 -15.69
CA PHE A 133 15.38 3.00 -16.70
C PHE A 133 14.07 2.26 -16.43
N LEU A 134 13.84 1.81 -15.18
CA LEU A 134 12.59 1.18 -14.78
C LEU A 134 11.39 2.11 -14.98
N PHE A 135 11.51 3.39 -14.59
CA PHE A 135 10.45 4.38 -14.81
C PHE A 135 10.11 4.53 -16.29
N LEU A 136 11.12 4.74 -17.14
CA LEU A 136 10.93 4.87 -18.59
C LEU A 136 10.31 3.60 -19.19
N LEU A 137 10.82 2.43 -18.83
CA LEU A 137 10.33 1.15 -19.35
C LEU A 137 8.88 0.91 -18.94
N ALA A 138 8.54 1.10 -17.65
CA ALA A 138 7.19 0.92 -17.14
C ALA A 138 6.21 1.92 -17.77
N PHE A 139 6.61 3.20 -17.89
CA PHE A 139 5.78 4.23 -18.52
C PHE A 139 5.55 3.95 -20.02
N ALA A 140 6.60 3.58 -20.75
CA ALA A 140 6.52 3.24 -22.17
C ALA A 140 5.69 1.97 -22.41
N PHE A 141 5.90 0.93 -21.60
CA PHE A 141 5.16 -0.31 -21.66
C PHE A 141 3.66 -0.06 -21.47
N TRP A 142 3.27 0.61 -20.40
CA TRP A 142 1.85 0.82 -20.12
C TRP A 142 1.20 1.83 -21.09
N ALA A 143 1.95 2.84 -21.54
CA ALA A 143 1.48 3.74 -22.59
C ALA A 143 1.24 3.00 -23.92
N ALA A 144 2.06 2.00 -24.27
CA ALA A 144 1.85 1.17 -25.45
C ALA A 144 0.60 0.28 -25.30
N VAL A 145 0.39 -0.33 -24.13
CA VAL A 145 -0.83 -1.10 -23.82
C VAL A 145 -2.08 -0.22 -23.98
N ARG A 146 -2.08 0.98 -23.39
CA ARG A 146 -3.19 1.94 -23.51
C ARG A 146 -3.35 2.50 -24.92
N ALA A 147 -2.28 2.64 -25.70
CA ALA A 147 -2.38 3.07 -27.09
C ALA A 147 -3.02 2.00 -27.99
N ALA A 148 -2.89 0.71 -27.66
CA ALA A 148 -3.54 -0.37 -28.38
C ALA A 148 -5.05 -0.48 -28.08
N ASN A 149 -5.49 -0.04 -26.89
CA ASN A 149 -6.90 0.05 -26.52
C ASN A 149 -7.19 1.38 -25.80
N PRO A 150 -7.28 2.50 -26.54
CA PRO A 150 -7.40 3.83 -25.94
C PRO A 150 -8.83 4.23 -25.56
N GLU A 151 -9.81 3.39 -25.88
CA GLU A 151 -11.23 3.68 -25.69
C GLU A 151 -11.57 3.92 -24.21
N ILE A 152 -12.34 4.98 -23.97
CA ILE A 152 -12.78 5.43 -22.64
C ILE A 152 -14.29 5.18 -22.54
N SER A 153 -14.67 3.92 -22.73
CA SER A 153 -16.05 3.44 -22.71
C SER A 153 -16.21 2.27 -21.74
N GLY A 154 -17.41 2.15 -21.16
CA GLY A 154 -17.75 1.12 -20.17
C GLY A 154 -17.24 1.43 -18.76
N ALA A 155 -17.82 0.75 -17.77
CA ALA A 155 -17.55 0.96 -16.35
C ALA A 155 -17.60 2.46 -15.96
N GLU A 156 -16.68 2.90 -15.10
CA GLU A 156 -16.63 4.27 -14.60
C GLU A 156 -15.82 5.24 -15.47
N LYS A 157 -15.17 4.75 -16.53
CA LYS A 157 -14.26 5.57 -17.37
C LYS A 157 -14.89 6.84 -17.95
N PRO A 158 -16.15 6.82 -18.46
CA PRO A 158 -16.79 8.04 -18.92
C PRO A 158 -16.97 9.07 -17.81
N MET A 159 -17.21 8.61 -16.58
CA MET A 159 -17.37 9.48 -15.42
C MET A 159 -16.05 10.20 -15.11
N GLU A 160 -14.96 9.44 -15.05
CA GLU A 160 -13.63 9.96 -14.76
C GLU A 160 -13.15 10.98 -15.80
N LEU A 161 -13.41 10.71 -17.09
CA LEU A 161 -13.11 11.66 -18.15
C LEU A 161 -13.92 12.95 -18.02
N ALA A 162 -15.19 12.85 -17.63
CA ALA A 162 -16.03 14.01 -17.37
C ALA A 162 -15.50 14.83 -16.17
N PHE A 163 -15.03 14.20 -15.08
CA PHE A 163 -14.37 14.90 -13.98
C PHE A 163 -13.10 15.63 -14.41
N ILE A 164 -12.23 14.98 -15.19
CA ILE A 164 -11.01 15.62 -15.74
C ILE A 164 -11.39 16.86 -16.57
N ASN A 165 -12.37 16.74 -17.46
CA ASN A 165 -12.80 17.86 -18.30
C ASN A 165 -13.51 18.96 -17.50
N ALA A 166 -14.28 18.60 -16.48
CA ALA A 166 -14.91 19.57 -15.57
C ALA A 166 -13.85 20.40 -14.84
N ILE A 167 -12.79 19.77 -14.33
CA ILE A 167 -11.66 20.47 -13.70
C ILE A 167 -10.91 21.35 -14.71
N LEU A 168 -10.70 20.87 -15.95
CA LEU A 168 -10.02 21.65 -16.98
C LEU A 168 -10.79 22.94 -17.34
N ARG A 169 -12.13 22.88 -17.33
CA ARG A 169 -13.03 23.98 -17.72
C ARG A 169 -13.41 24.91 -16.57
N SER A 170 -13.37 24.44 -15.32
CA SER A 170 -13.76 25.23 -14.15
C SER A 170 -12.74 26.34 -13.86
N PRO A 171 -13.14 27.62 -13.68
CA PRO A 171 -12.21 28.71 -13.40
C PRO A 171 -11.67 28.71 -11.96
N THR A 172 -12.42 28.12 -11.03
CA THR A 172 -12.15 28.08 -9.59
C THR A 172 -12.40 26.69 -9.02
N PHE A 173 -11.98 26.47 -7.78
CA PHE A 173 -12.31 25.26 -7.00
C PHE A 173 -13.39 25.57 -5.95
N PRO A 174 -14.23 24.58 -5.56
CA PRO A 174 -14.29 23.24 -6.13
C PRO A 174 -14.84 23.25 -7.59
N PRO A 175 -14.47 22.26 -8.42
CA PRO A 175 -14.90 22.20 -9.82
C PRO A 175 -16.41 21.94 -9.93
N SER A 176 -17.02 22.42 -11.01
CA SER A 176 -18.45 22.16 -11.28
C SER A 176 -18.71 20.68 -11.54
N ASP A 177 -19.80 20.16 -10.98
CA ASP A 177 -20.25 18.79 -11.24
C ASP A 177 -20.77 18.67 -12.69
N PRO A 178 -20.29 17.70 -13.48
CA PRO A 178 -20.70 17.57 -14.86
C PRO A 178 -22.07 16.88 -15.06
N TRP A 179 -22.66 16.28 -14.02
CA TRP A 179 -24.04 15.74 -14.06
C TRP A 179 -25.05 16.63 -13.34
N LEU A 180 -24.62 17.35 -12.29
CA LEU A 180 -25.52 18.15 -11.45
C LEU A 180 -25.16 19.65 -11.53
N SER A 181 -25.74 20.33 -12.52
CA SER A 181 -25.49 21.76 -12.76
C SER A 181 -25.74 22.62 -11.52
N GLY A 182 -24.82 23.55 -11.24
CA GLY A 182 -24.87 24.42 -10.06
C GLY A 182 -24.25 23.84 -8.79
N TYR A 183 -23.85 22.57 -8.81
CA TYR A 183 -23.19 21.90 -7.69
C TYR A 183 -21.71 21.63 -7.99
N ALA A 184 -20.96 21.31 -6.94
CA ALA A 184 -19.56 20.90 -7.02
C ALA A 184 -19.46 19.37 -7.06
N ILE A 185 -18.36 18.85 -7.64
CA ILE A 185 -18.08 17.40 -7.63
C ILE A 185 -18.02 16.89 -6.18
N SER A 186 -18.94 15.98 -5.84
CA SER A 186 -18.97 15.31 -4.53
C SER A 186 -18.35 13.91 -4.61
N TYR A 187 -17.06 13.87 -4.96
CA TYR A 187 -16.29 12.63 -5.14
C TYR A 187 -14.81 12.84 -4.80
N TYR A 188 -14.00 11.78 -4.75
CA TYR A 188 -12.56 11.85 -4.48
C TYR A 188 -11.80 12.41 -5.70
N TYR A 189 -11.80 13.73 -5.87
CA TYR A 189 -11.37 14.35 -7.13
C TYR A 189 -9.89 14.77 -7.20
N PHE A 190 -9.08 14.56 -6.14
CA PHE A 190 -7.71 15.06 -6.10
C PHE A 190 -6.80 14.49 -7.19
N GLY A 191 -6.94 13.20 -7.48
CA GLY A 191 -6.17 12.55 -8.53
C GLY A 191 -6.50 13.12 -9.91
N TYR A 192 -7.78 13.42 -10.18
CA TYR A 192 -8.20 14.10 -11.41
C TYR A 192 -7.68 15.55 -11.49
N VAL A 193 -7.49 16.23 -10.35
CA VAL A 193 -6.79 17.53 -10.32
C VAL A 193 -5.37 17.36 -10.86
N MET A 194 -4.60 16.40 -10.33
CA MET A 194 -3.24 16.15 -10.81
C MET A 194 -3.20 15.79 -12.29
N THR A 195 -4.17 15.00 -12.78
CA THR A 195 -4.32 14.69 -14.21
C THR A 195 -4.58 15.95 -15.05
N ALA A 196 -5.53 16.79 -14.63
CA ALA A 196 -5.87 18.03 -15.32
C ALA A 196 -4.72 19.05 -15.29
N MET A 197 -3.96 19.12 -14.19
CA MET A 197 -2.77 19.96 -14.07
C MET A 197 -1.71 19.58 -15.12
N LEU A 198 -1.40 18.29 -15.24
CA LEU A 198 -0.43 17.79 -16.22
C LEU A 198 -0.94 17.99 -17.64
N ALA A 199 -2.23 17.79 -17.89
CA ALA A 199 -2.86 18.04 -19.19
C ALA A 199 -2.73 19.51 -19.61
N LYS A 200 -3.03 20.43 -18.69
CA LYS A 200 -2.93 21.88 -18.91
C LYS A 200 -1.49 22.35 -19.07
N LEU A 201 -0.54 21.79 -18.30
CA LEU A 201 0.89 22.10 -18.42
C LEU A 201 1.48 21.64 -19.76
N THR A 202 1.07 20.47 -20.25
CA THR A 202 1.61 19.85 -21.47
C THR A 202 0.81 20.17 -22.74
N GLY A 203 -0.33 20.85 -22.62
CA GLY A 203 -1.21 21.19 -23.75
C GLY A 203 -1.90 19.96 -24.37
N VAL A 204 -2.16 18.94 -23.56
CA VAL A 204 -2.72 17.65 -24.00
C VAL A 204 -4.23 17.60 -23.71
N LEU A 205 -5.00 17.00 -24.61
CA LEU A 205 -6.45 16.82 -24.45
C LEU A 205 -6.78 15.90 -23.26
N GLY A 206 -7.92 16.13 -22.59
CA GLY A 206 -8.36 15.34 -21.43
C GLY A 206 -8.42 13.82 -21.67
N SER A 207 -8.83 13.37 -22.87
CA SER A 207 -8.87 11.95 -23.23
C SER A 207 -7.48 11.32 -23.39
N VAL A 208 -6.50 12.08 -23.87
CA VAL A 208 -5.11 11.61 -23.96
C VAL A 208 -4.46 11.65 -22.59
N ALA A 209 -4.74 12.69 -21.79
CA ALA A 209 -4.31 12.81 -20.40
C ALA A 209 -4.80 11.65 -19.53
N PHE A 210 -6.05 11.19 -19.73
CA PHE A 210 -6.60 10.01 -19.06
C PHE A 210 -5.70 8.78 -19.26
N ASN A 211 -5.40 8.43 -20.52
CA ASN A 211 -4.57 7.27 -20.84
C ASN A 211 -3.10 7.44 -20.40
N LEU A 212 -2.55 8.65 -20.49
CA LEU A 212 -1.18 8.94 -20.02
C LEU A 212 -1.09 8.92 -18.49
N MET A 213 -2.15 9.30 -17.78
CA MET A 213 -2.21 9.21 -16.32
C MET A 213 -2.20 7.75 -15.86
N LEU A 214 -2.95 6.85 -16.51
CA LEU A 214 -2.87 5.41 -16.22
C LEU A 214 -1.44 4.88 -16.34
N ALA A 215 -0.77 5.23 -17.45
CA ALA A 215 0.63 4.84 -17.66
C ALA A 215 1.56 5.46 -16.61
N LEU A 216 1.31 6.70 -16.21
CA LEU A 216 2.08 7.38 -15.18
C LEU A 216 1.92 6.70 -13.81
N LEU A 217 0.69 6.39 -13.39
CA LEU A 217 0.43 5.71 -12.12
C LEU A 217 1.10 4.34 -12.08
N PHE A 218 1.03 3.58 -13.18
CA PHE A 218 1.73 2.30 -13.31
C PHE A 218 3.24 2.47 -13.11
N ALA A 219 3.85 3.46 -13.77
CA ALA A 219 5.28 3.72 -13.67
C ALA A 219 5.73 4.24 -12.29
N LEU A 220 4.93 5.12 -11.65
CA LEU A 220 5.19 5.62 -10.31
C LEU A 220 5.06 4.52 -9.26
N SER A 221 4.04 3.67 -9.39
CA SER A 221 3.88 2.48 -8.53
C SER A 221 5.05 1.51 -8.72
N ALA A 222 5.56 1.36 -9.95
CA ALA A 222 6.69 0.48 -10.22
C ALA A 222 7.97 0.93 -9.49
N ILE A 223 8.34 2.22 -9.64
CA ILE A 223 9.52 2.75 -8.95
C ILE A 223 9.32 2.89 -7.44
N GLY A 224 8.09 3.17 -6.97
CA GLY A 224 7.78 3.22 -5.55
C GLY A 224 7.93 1.87 -4.87
N ALA A 225 7.41 0.80 -5.49
CA ALA A 225 7.55 -0.57 -4.99
C ALA A 225 9.02 -1.05 -5.04
N TYR A 226 9.72 -0.74 -6.13
CA TYR A 226 11.15 -0.99 -6.27
C TYR A 226 11.95 -0.29 -5.15
N GLY A 227 11.71 0.99 -4.95
CA GLY A 227 12.38 1.80 -3.94
C GLY A 227 12.12 1.32 -2.51
N LEU A 228 10.88 0.94 -2.20
CA LEU A 228 10.54 0.40 -0.88
C LEU A 228 11.28 -0.92 -0.61
N LEU A 229 11.27 -1.86 -1.56
CA LEU A 229 11.96 -3.14 -1.40
C LEU A 229 13.48 -2.93 -1.36
N TYR A 230 14.02 -2.06 -2.21
CA TYR A 230 15.44 -1.67 -2.17
C TYR A 230 15.82 -1.13 -0.78
N ASN A 231 15.02 -0.24 -0.18
CA ASN A 231 15.28 0.30 1.15
C ASN A 231 15.18 -0.75 2.26
N LEU A 232 14.35 -1.78 2.10
CA LEU A 232 14.27 -2.91 3.03
C LEU A 232 15.44 -3.89 2.90
N LEU A 233 16.01 -4.04 1.70
CA LEU A 233 17.12 -4.95 1.43
C LEU A 233 18.48 -4.29 1.64
N ALA A 234 18.58 -2.99 1.38
CA ALA A 234 19.82 -2.25 1.52
C ALA A 234 20.24 -2.22 2.99
N GLU A 235 21.24 -3.03 3.32
CA GLU A 235 21.83 -3.05 4.65
C GLU A 235 22.59 -1.73 4.88
N ARG A 236 22.02 -0.85 5.70
CA ARG A 236 22.74 0.33 6.15
C ARG A 236 23.72 -0.15 7.23
N SER A 237 24.98 -0.37 6.84
CA SER A 237 26.12 -0.43 7.76
C SER A 237 26.23 0.93 8.45
N THR A 238 25.36 1.15 9.41
CA THR A 238 25.35 2.33 10.26
C THR A 238 26.17 1.91 11.48
N TYR A 239 27.35 2.51 11.62
CA TYR A 239 28.33 2.30 12.70
C TYR A 239 29.28 1.09 12.57
N HIS A 240 30.14 1.08 11.55
CA HIS A 240 31.49 0.56 11.73
C HIS A 240 32.42 1.70 12.19
N VAL A 241 32.26 2.14 13.45
CA VAL A 241 33.36 2.82 14.14
C VAL A 241 34.40 1.75 14.45
N SER A 242 35.43 1.71 13.61
CA SER A 242 36.79 1.26 13.91
C SER A 242 36.95 0.38 15.16
N ARG A 243 36.68 -0.92 15.03
CA ARG A 243 37.42 -1.89 15.84
C ARG A 243 38.77 -2.11 15.16
N ILE A 244 39.67 -1.12 15.25
CA ILE A 244 41.10 -1.41 15.18
C ILE A 244 41.39 -2.18 16.45
N THR A 245 41.18 -3.49 16.38
CA THR A 245 41.63 -4.38 17.44
C THR A 245 43.15 -4.44 17.25
N TYR A 246 43.91 -3.77 18.11
CA TYR A 246 45.34 -4.06 18.25
C TYR A 246 45.44 -5.47 18.86
N HIS A 247 45.31 -6.49 18.02
CA HIS A 247 45.79 -7.81 18.38
C HIS A 247 47.29 -7.82 18.16
N VAL A 248 48.04 -7.66 19.26
CA VAL A 248 49.43 -8.07 19.33
C VAL A 248 49.47 -9.59 19.07
N SER A 249 49.88 -9.92 17.84
CA SER A 249 50.42 -11.19 17.33
C SER A 249 50.09 -12.50 18.07
N ARG A 250 49.38 -13.41 17.39
CA ARG A 250 50.01 -14.56 16.72
C ARG A 250 48.98 -15.35 15.92
N SER A 251 49.25 -15.52 14.62
CA SER A 251 48.72 -16.58 13.75
C SER A 251 47.18 -16.74 13.72
N THR A 252 46.51 -16.10 12.75
CA THR A 252 45.37 -16.69 12.01
C THR A 252 44.98 -15.77 10.86
N SER A 253 44.58 -16.39 9.74
CA SER A 253 44.20 -15.75 8.48
C SER A 253 43.18 -14.62 8.66
N LEU A 254 43.61 -13.40 8.34
CA LEU A 254 42.75 -12.23 8.24
C LEU A 254 41.82 -12.38 7.03
N VAL A 255 40.58 -12.82 7.26
CA VAL A 255 39.49 -12.62 6.30
C VAL A 255 39.04 -11.16 6.43
N THR A 256 39.67 -10.29 5.66
CA THR A 256 39.31 -8.87 5.57
C THR A 256 38.00 -8.75 4.77
N ARG A 257 36.84 -8.82 5.42
CA ARG A 257 35.57 -8.40 4.80
C ARG A 257 35.63 -6.88 4.59
N HIS A 258 35.97 -6.47 3.37
CA HIS A 258 35.78 -5.11 2.90
C HIS A 258 34.27 -4.80 2.85
N SER A 259 33.74 -4.14 3.88
CA SER A 259 32.43 -3.49 3.83
C SER A 259 32.56 -2.11 3.20
N SER A 260 32.93 -2.09 1.92
CA SER A 260 32.71 -0.90 1.10
C SER A 260 31.20 -0.72 0.91
N LEU A 261 30.74 0.54 0.94
CA LEU A 261 29.40 1.01 0.57
C LEU A 261 29.08 0.75 -0.93
N ILE A 262 29.41 -0.44 -1.42
CA ILE A 262 28.99 -0.90 -2.72
C ILE A 262 27.53 -1.29 -2.53
N THR A 263 26.63 -0.54 -3.16
CA THR A 263 25.28 -1.01 -3.50
C THR A 263 25.36 -2.50 -3.82
N ASP A 264 24.92 -3.34 -2.89
CA ASP A 264 24.99 -4.78 -3.08
C ASP A 264 24.21 -5.09 -4.35
N HIS A 265 24.92 -5.64 -5.35
CA HIS A 265 24.33 -5.96 -6.65
C HIS A 265 23.12 -6.88 -6.48
N GLY A 266 23.11 -7.72 -5.44
CA GLY A 266 21.93 -8.51 -5.07
C GLY A 266 20.72 -7.65 -4.76
N SER A 267 20.87 -6.62 -3.92
CA SER A 267 19.76 -5.75 -3.50
C SER A 267 19.13 -4.97 -4.67
N LEU A 268 19.93 -4.50 -5.63
CA LEU A 268 19.42 -3.78 -6.81
C LEU A 268 18.56 -4.67 -7.72
N ILE A 269 18.93 -5.95 -7.88
CA ILE A 269 18.23 -6.90 -8.75
C ILE A 269 17.00 -7.47 -8.04
N THR A 270 17.15 -7.89 -6.78
CA THR A 270 16.03 -8.44 -6.00
C THR A 270 14.91 -7.41 -5.78
N ALA A 271 15.24 -6.12 -5.74
CA ALA A 271 14.25 -5.05 -5.64
C ALA A 271 13.22 -5.04 -6.81
N PHE A 272 13.53 -5.62 -7.97
CA PHE A 272 12.55 -5.77 -9.06
C PHE A 272 11.39 -6.71 -8.73
N LEU A 273 11.49 -7.54 -7.68
CA LEU A 273 10.35 -8.32 -7.20
C LEU A 273 9.22 -7.42 -6.67
N GLY A 274 9.53 -6.22 -6.18
CA GLY A 274 8.53 -5.25 -5.73
C GLY A 274 7.49 -4.90 -6.81
N PRO A 275 7.89 -4.28 -7.94
CA PRO A 275 6.98 -3.98 -9.03
C PRO A 275 6.38 -5.24 -9.67
N LEU A 276 7.12 -6.36 -9.74
CA LEU A 276 6.59 -7.62 -10.25
C LEU A 276 5.36 -8.07 -9.45
N PHE A 277 5.49 -8.17 -8.12
CA PHE A 277 4.42 -8.62 -7.25
C PHE A 277 3.27 -7.62 -7.13
N LEU A 278 3.56 -6.32 -7.18
CA LEU A 278 2.51 -5.31 -7.08
C LEU A 278 1.71 -5.16 -8.38
N LEU A 279 2.37 -5.16 -9.54
CA LEU A 279 1.76 -4.71 -10.80
C LEU A 279 1.51 -5.80 -11.82
N LEU A 280 2.19 -6.95 -11.75
CA LEU A 280 2.10 -7.99 -12.78
C LEU A 280 1.58 -9.32 -12.23
N VAL A 281 1.93 -9.67 -11.00
CA VAL A 281 1.40 -10.87 -10.34
C VAL A 281 -0.09 -10.67 -10.08
N SER A 282 -0.89 -11.51 -10.75
CA SER A 282 -2.34 -11.61 -10.58
C SER A 282 -2.69 -12.56 -9.42
N ASN A 283 -3.97 -12.81 -9.21
CA ASN A 283 -4.45 -13.93 -8.41
C ASN A 283 -4.34 -15.28 -9.16
N LEU A 284 -4.70 -16.39 -8.50
CA LEU A 284 -4.59 -17.73 -9.08
C LEU A 284 -5.70 -18.07 -10.09
N GLU A 285 -6.72 -17.22 -10.25
CA GLU A 285 -7.85 -17.50 -11.16
C GLU A 285 -7.37 -17.65 -12.60
N GLY A 286 -6.49 -16.78 -13.09
CA GLY A 286 -5.99 -16.88 -14.46
C GLY A 286 -5.24 -18.19 -14.74
N PHE A 287 -4.51 -18.72 -13.74
CA PHE A 287 -3.90 -20.04 -13.84
C PHE A 287 -4.95 -21.16 -13.88
N LEU A 288 -5.98 -21.03 -13.06
CA LEU A 288 -7.11 -21.96 -13.03
C LEU A 288 -7.90 -21.94 -14.34
N GLU A 289 -8.13 -20.79 -14.96
CA GLU A 289 -8.78 -20.70 -16.27
C GLU A 289 -8.00 -21.46 -17.36
N VAL A 290 -6.66 -21.39 -17.34
CA VAL A 290 -5.82 -22.15 -18.28
C VAL A 290 -5.99 -23.66 -18.07
N LEU A 291 -6.06 -24.13 -16.82
CA LEU A 291 -6.31 -25.55 -16.54
C LEU A 291 -7.73 -25.97 -16.94
N HIS A 292 -8.72 -25.08 -16.74
CA HIS A 292 -10.12 -25.29 -17.11
C HIS A 292 -10.25 -25.44 -18.63
N GLN A 293 -9.72 -24.50 -19.41
CA GLN A 293 -9.73 -24.54 -20.88
C GLN A 293 -9.07 -25.81 -21.44
N ARG A 294 -8.08 -26.37 -20.72
CA ARG A 294 -7.42 -27.61 -21.11
C ARG A 294 -8.25 -28.86 -20.82
N GLY A 295 -9.32 -28.73 -20.04
CA GLY A 295 -10.18 -29.82 -19.56
C GLY A 295 -9.61 -30.58 -18.36
N ILE A 296 -8.61 -30.02 -17.66
CA ILE A 296 -7.99 -30.69 -16.51
C ILE A 296 -8.99 -30.71 -15.34
N PHE A 297 -9.12 -31.85 -14.66
CA PHE A 297 -10.11 -32.12 -13.61
C PHE A 297 -11.58 -32.08 -14.06
N TRP A 298 -11.85 -31.99 -15.37
CA TRP A 298 -13.17 -32.26 -15.93
C TRP A 298 -13.30 -33.74 -16.29
N PRO A 299 -14.42 -34.41 -15.94
CA PRO A 299 -14.64 -35.79 -16.36
C PRO A 299 -14.56 -35.89 -17.89
N SER A 300 -13.76 -36.84 -18.39
CA SER A 300 -13.40 -37.00 -19.81
C SER A 300 -14.55 -37.46 -20.73
N ALA A 301 -15.80 -37.36 -20.31
CA ALA A 301 -16.93 -37.77 -21.13
C ALA A 301 -17.20 -36.71 -22.20
N GLN A 302 -16.83 -36.99 -23.45
CA GLN A 302 -17.29 -36.18 -24.57
C GLN A 302 -18.83 -36.23 -24.65
N PRO A 303 -19.51 -35.12 -24.95
CA PRO A 303 -20.96 -35.10 -25.15
C PRO A 303 -21.43 -36.09 -26.23
N SER A 304 -20.57 -36.52 -27.15
CA SER A 304 -20.88 -37.51 -28.20
C SER A 304 -21.08 -38.94 -27.68
N ASP A 305 -20.43 -39.30 -26.56
CA ASP A 305 -20.40 -40.69 -26.04
C ASP A 305 -21.46 -40.96 -24.96
N LEU A 306 -22.22 -39.93 -24.58
CA LEU A 306 -23.27 -40.01 -23.58
C LEU A 306 -24.61 -40.40 -24.23
N ARG A 307 -25.32 -41.35 -23.62
CA ARG A 307 -26.66 -41.74 -24.05
C ARG A 307 -27.59 -40.51 -23.99
N PRO A 308 -28.67 -40.42 -24.80
CA PRO A 308 -29.58 -39.28 -24.79
C PRO A 308 -30.13 -38.92 -23.39
N PHE A 309 -30.32 -39.92 -22.52
CA PHE A 309 -30.73 -39.74 -21.12
C PHE A 309 -29.62 -39.13 -20.23
N ASP A 310 -28.35 -39.40 -20.51
CA ASP A 310 -27.21 -38.89 -19.74
C ASP A 310 -26.80 -37.48 -20.17
N LYS A 311 -27.17 -37.04 -21.39
CA LYS A 311 -27.00 -35.64 -21.85
C LYS A 311 -27.86 -34.66 -21.05
N LEU A 312 -29.03 -35.09 -20.59
CA LEU A 312 -29.88 -34.32 -19.67
C LEU A 312 -29.30 -34.23 -18.24
N ARG A 313 -28.51 -35.23 -17.82
CA ARG A 313 -27.75 -35.21 -16.55
C ARG A 313 -26.39 -34.52 -16.67
N ALA A 314 -25.78 -34.45 -17.84
CA ALA A 314 -24.53 -33.69 -18.05
C ALA A 314 -24.74 -32.17 -17.89
N GLY A 315 -25.99 -31.70 -18.00
CA GLY A 315 -26.41 -30.35 -17.62
C GLY A 315 -26.71 -30.18 -16.12
N SER A 316 -26.61 -31.23 -15.30
CA SER A 316 -26.88 -31.18 -13.85
C SER A 316 -25.87 -32.00 -13.02
N SER A 317 -25.07 -31.31 -12.22
CA SER A 317 -24.50 -31.82 -10.95
C SER A 317 -23.68 -33.11 -11.03
N THR A 318 -22.58 -33.16 -11.80
CA THR A 318 -21.47 -34.06 -11.43
C THR A 318 -20.53 -33.30 -10.48
N PHE A 319 -20.51 -33.70 -9.21
CA PHE A 319 -19.57 -33.13 -8.24
C PHE A 319 -18.14 -33.42 -8.69
N ASN A 320 -17.36 -32.37 -8.86
CA ASN A 320 -15.98 -32.42 -9.29
C ASN A 320 -15.21 -31.21 -8.72
N PHE A 321 -13.93 -31.07 -9.08
CA PHE A 321 -13.12 -29.96 -8.56
C PHE A 321 -13.72 -28.58 -8.82
N TRP A 322 -14.26 -28.30 -10.01
CA TRP A 322 -14.67 -26.93 -10.34
C TRP A 322 -16.09 -26.59 -9.89
N THR A 323 -17.01 -27.55 -9.87
CA THR A 323 -18.31 -27.39 -9.20
C THR A 323 -18.14 -27.31 -7.68
N TRP A 324 -17.14 -27.98 -7.11
CA TRP A 324 -16.73 -27.73 -5.72
C TRP A 324 -16.13 -26.34 -5.59
N LEU A 325 -15.20 -25.92 -6.44
CA LEU A 325 -14.53 -24.63 -6.34
C LEU A 325 -15.54 -23.48 -6.42
N ASP A 326 -16.58 -23.66 -7.23
CA ASP A 326 -17.72 -22.76 -7.35
C ASP A 326 -17.27 -21.33 -7.63
N ILE A 327 -16.66 -21.14 -8.79
CA ILE A 327 -16.41 -19.83 -9.38
C ILE A 327 -17.24 -19.77 -10.64
N LYS A 328 -17.93 -18.63 -10.85
CA LYS A 328 -18.82 -18.39 -12.01
C LYS A 328 -18.15 -18.84 -13.32
N ASP A 329 -18.90 -19.46 -14.23
CA ASP A 329 -18.43 -20.04 -15.50
C ASP A 329 -17.42 -21.21 -15.42
N LEU A 330 -16.55 -21.28 -14.41
CA LEU A 330 -15.65 -22.41 -14.20
C LEU A 330 -16.39 -23.66 -13.74
N SER A 331 -17.56 -23.49 -13.11
CA SER A 331 -18.49 -24.56 -12.79
C SER A 331 -19.18 -25.16 -14.02
N LEU A 332 -19.07 -24.50 -15.19
CA LEU A 332 -19.62 -24.97 -16.46
C LEU A 332 -18.55 -25.73 -17.27
N LEU A 333 -19.00 -26.39 -18.33
CA LEU A 333 -18.09 -27.04 -19.29
C LEU A 333 -17.10 -26.03 -19.90
N PRO A 334 -15.83 -26.43 -20.13
CA PRO A 334 -14.85 -25.61 -20.83
C PRO A 334 -15.28 -25.37 -22.26
N ALA A 335 -14.89 -24.21 -22.78
CA ALA A 335 -15.13 -23.86 -24.18
C ALA A 335 -14.43 -24.87 -25.10
N GLN A 336 -15.04 -25.13 -26.25
CA GLN A 336 -14.48 -26.00 -27.27
C GLN A 336 -13.94 -25.17 -28.43
N PRO A 337 -12.78 -25.53 -29.01
CA PRO A 337 -11.95 -26.70 -28.68
C PRO A 337 -11.09 -26.50 -27.42
N LEU A 338 -10.80 -27.60 -26.70
CA LEU A 338 -9.88 -27.57 -25.56
C LEU A 338 -8.49 -27.06 -25.98
N GLY A 339 -7.88 -26.24 -25.13
CA GLY A 339 -6.61 -25.59 -25.42
C GLY A 339 -5.88 -25.08 -24.18
N TRP A 340 -4.71 -24.48 -24.38
CA TRP A 340 -3.95 -23.82 -23.31
C TRP A 340 -4.19 -22.32 -23.23
N ILE A 341 -4.83 -21.75 -24.25
CA ILE A 341 -5.12 -20.32 -24.32
C ILE A 341 -6.61 -20.15 -24.05
N PRO A 342 -6.99 -19.43 -22.97
CA PRO A 342 -8.38 -19.11 -22.70
C PRO A 342 -8.98 -18.31 -23.88
N ASP A 343 -10.13 -18.75 -24.37
CA ASP A 343 -10.83 -18.15 -25.52
C ASP A 343 -12.24 -17.65 -25.18
N ARG A 344 -12.72 -17.91 -23.96
CA ARG A 344 -14.02 -17.43 -23.48
C ARG A 344 -14.06 -15.90 -23.50
N TYR A 345 -15.18 -15.36 -23.99
CA TYR A 345 -15.42 -13.92 -23.94
C TYR A 345 -15.27 -13.39 -22.51
N LEU A 346 -14.44 -12.35 -22.34
CA LEU A 346 -14.12 -11.74 -21.04
C LEU A 346 -13.57 -12.71 -19.98
N TRP A 347 -12.84 -13.75 -20.38
CA TRP A 347 -12.24 -14.72 -19.43
C TRP A 347 -11.44 -14.05 -18.29
N TRP A 348 -10.72 -12.97 -18.58
CA TRP A 348 -9.91 -12.25 -17.59
C TRP A 348 -10.76 -11.43 -16.60
N TRP A 349 -12.01 -11.11 -16.94
CA TRP A 349 -12.89 -10.30 -16.08
C TRP A 349 -13.20 -11.02 -14.77
N ARG A 350 -13.41 -12.33 -14.87
CA ARG A 350 -13.76 -13.21 -13.76
C ARG A 350 -12.69 -13.27 -12.67
N ALA A 351 -11.43 -12.98 -12.99
CA ALA A 351 -10.39 -12.87 -11.98
C ALA A 351 -10.75 -11.84 -10.89
N SER A 352 -11.59 -10.83 -11.18
CA SER A 352 -12.09 -9.86 -10.19
C SER A 352 -13.45 -10.22 -9.56
N ARG A 353 -13.92 -11.45 -9.77
CA ARG A 353 -15.21 -11.99 -9.33
C ARG A 353 -15.01 -13.40 -8.75
N VAL A 354 -13.93 -13.63 -8.00
CA VAL A 354 -13.58 -14.96 -7.48
C VAL A 354 -14.49 -15.33 -6.32
N LEU A 355 -14.74 -14.39 -5.42
CA LEU A 355 -15.62 -14.62 -4.28
C LEU A 355 -17.07 -14.80 -4.78
N GLN A 356 -17.73 -15.85 -4.28
CA GLN A 356 -19.17 -16.09 -4.55
C GLN A 356 -19.94 -16.03 -3.24
N ASP A 357 -20.84 -15.06 -3.13
CA ASP A 357 -21.74 -14.95 -1.98
C ASP A 357 -23.09 -15.54 -2.34
N TYR A 358 -23.59 -16.32 -1.39
CA TYR A 358 -24.96 -16.78 -1.37
C TYR A 358 -25.59 -16.24 -0.11
N ASP A 359 -26.87 -15.91 -0.10
CA ASP A 359 -27.58 -15.61 1.14
C ASP A 359 -27.90 -16.91 1.92
N LEU A 360 -28.78 -16.87 2.93
CA LEU A 360 -29.23 -18.10 3.61
C LEU A 360 -30.30 -18.88 2.84
N ALA A 361 -30.98 -18.25 1.87
CA ALA A 361 -31.94 -18.87 0.97
C ALA A 361 -31.26 -19.54 -0.25
N GLY A 362 -29.95 -19.35 -0.43
CA GLY A 362 -29.16 -19.87 -1.54
C GLY A 362 -29.17 -18.97 -2.78
N VAL A 363 -29.63 -17.72 -2.67
CA VAL A 363 -29.59 -16.72 -3.74
C VAL A 363 -28.18 -16.20 -3.88
N TRP A 364 -27.66 -16.24 -5.11
CA TRP A 364 -26.33 -15.75 -5.45
C TRP A 364 -26.30 -14.21 -5.56
N HIS A 365 -25.22 -13.62 -5.05
CA HIS A 365 -24.90 -12.21 -5.15
C HIS A 365 -23.51 -12.02 -5.77
N GLU A 366 -23.40 -11.12 -6.74
CA GLU A 366 -22.12 -10.79 -7.35
C GLU A 366 -21.30 -9.88 -6.41
N ILE A 367 -20.02 -10.21 -6.24
CA ILE A 367 -19.07 -9.46 -5.41
C ILE A 367 -17.95 -8.95 -6.32
N ILE A 368 -17.46 -7.74 -6.03
CA ILE A 368 -16.33 -7.13 -6.72
C ILE A 368 -15.08 -7.28 -5.84
N ASP A 369 -14.12 -8.11 -6.26
CA ASP A 369 -12.85 -8.35 -5.57
C ASP A 369 -11.65 -8.01 -6.48
N GLU A 370 -11.39 -6.72 -6.64
CA GLU A 370 -10.32 -6.22 -7.51
C GLU A 370 -8.92 -6.28 -6.88
N PHE A 371 -7.91 -6.30 -7.75
CA PHE A 371 -6.50 -6.29 -7.39
C PHE A 371 -5.71 -5.47 -8.42
N PRO A 372 -4.49 -5.00 -8.11
CA PRO A 372 -3.83 -3.96 -8.89
C PRO A 372 -3.73 -4.23 -10.39
N PHE A 373 -3.26 -5.43 -10.80
CA PHE A 373 -3.12 -5.75 -12.23
C PHE A 373 -4.48 -5.73 -12.96
N PHE A 374 -5.55 -6.20 -12.32
CA PHE A 374 -6.90 -6.14 -12.89
C PHE A 374 -7.32 -4.69 -13.17
N SER A 375 -7.19 -3.78 -12.20
CA SER A 375 -7.64 -2.39 -12.36
C SER A 375 -6.82 -1.65 -13.43
N TYR A 376 -5.53 -1.96 -13.56
CA TYR A 376 -4.72 -1.45 -14.68
C TYR A 376 -5.19 -2.00 -16.04
N LEU A 377 -5.45 -3.30 -16.13
CA LEU A 377 -5.96 -3.95 -17.34
C LEU A 377 -7.34 -3.41 -17.74
N LEU A 378 -8.23 -3.26 -16.76
CA LEU A 378 -9.53 -2.60 -16.91
C LEU A 378 -9.34 -1.19 -17.46
N GLY A 379 -8.41 -0.43 -16.86
CA GLY A 379 -7.97 0.87 -17.35
C GLY A 379 -8.94 2.00 -17.01
N ASP A 380 -9.48 1.98 -15.80
CA ASP A 380 -10.16 3.12 -15.17
C ASP A 380 -9.21 3.85 -14.20
N LEU A 381 -9.39 5.16 -14.09
CA LEU A 381 -8.68 6.02 -13.16
C LEU A 381 -9.42 6.06 -11.82
N HIS A 382 -9.77 4.89 -11.30
CA HIS A 382 -10.55 4.80 -10.08
C HIS A 382 -9.73 5.35 -8.90
N PRO A 383 -10.35 5.96 -7.87
CA PRO A 383 -9.69 6.49 -6.68
C PRO A 383 -8.57 5.63 -6.07
N HIS A 384 -8.78 4.32 -5.92
CA HIS A 384 -7.73 3.43 -5.39
C HIS A 384 -6.54 3.25 -6.35
N VAL A 385 -6.75 3.34 -7.68
CA VAL A 385 -5.68 3.32 -8.68
C VAL A 385 -4.86 4.61 -8.61
N LEU A 386 -5.55 5.75 -8.53
CA LEU A 386 -4.94 7.07 -8.35
C LEU A 386 -4.10 7.14 -7.06
N ALA A 387 -4.55 6.49 -5.99
CA ALA A 387 -3.90 6.51 -4.69
C ALA A 387 -2.63 5.64 -4.61
N MET A 388 -2.45 4.60 -5.45
CA MET A 388 -1.37 3.60 -5.28
C MET A 388 0.03 4.20 -5.09
N PRO A 389 0.53 5.14 -5.92
CA PRO A 389 1.87 5.69 -5.73
C PRO A 389 2.04 6.48 -4.43
N PHE A 390 0.97 7.11 -3.96
CA PHE A 390 0.94 7.90 -2.73
C PHE A 390 0.80 7.00 -1.50
N GLY A 391 0.15 5.84 -1.65
CA GLY A 391 0.15 4.77 -0.65
C GLY A 391 1.56 4.22 -0.43
N LEU A 392 2.31 3.99 -1.50
CA LEU A 392 3.72 3.59 -1.43
C LEU A 392 4.60 4.68 -0.77
N LEU A 393 4.32 5.96 -1.04
CA LEU A 393 4.94 7.09 -0.34
C LEU A 393 4.64 7.06 1.17
N ALA A 394 3.41 6.74 1.58
CA ALA A 394 3.06 6.59 2.99
C ALA A 394 3.74 5.39 3.67
N ILE A 395 3.85 4.26 2.98
CA ILE A 395 4.60 3.10 3.50
C ILE A 395 6.09 3.46 3.67
N ALA A 396 6.68 4.18 2.72
CA ALA A 396 8.06 4.65 2.83
C ALA A 396 8.25 5.71 3.93
N ALA A 397 7.26 6.57 4.15
CA ALA A 397 7.23 7.48 5.29
C ALA A 397 7.20 6.70 6.62
N ALA A 398 6.37 5.67 6.73
CA ALA A 398 6.33 4.78 7.89
C ALA A 398 7.67 4.06 8.10
N LEU A 399 8.31 3.56 7.02
CA LEU A 399 9.63 2.94 7.10
C LEU A 399 10.69 3.94 7.55
N ASN A 400 10.74 5.13 6.97
CA ASN A 400 11.66 6.20 7.35
C ASN A 400 11.50 6.57 8.83
N LEU A 401 10.26 6.69 9.30
CA LEU A 401 9.94 6.93 10.70
C LEU A 401 10.44 5.77 11.58
N PHE A 402 10.14 4.52 11.24
CA PHE A 402 10.58 3.33 11.95
C PHE A 402 12.11 3.24 12.06
N LEU A 403 12.83 3.62 11.00
CA LEU A 403 14.29 3.64 10.97
C LEU A 403 14.90 4.85 11.71
N GLY A 404 14.07 5.77 12.23
CA GLY A 404 14.50 6.91 13.03
C GLY A 404 14.81 8.17 12.23
N GLY A 405 14.33 8.28 10.99
CA GLY A 405 14.59 9.42 10.10
C GLY A 405 14.01 10.74 10.57
N TRP A 406 12.96 10.70 11.40
CA TRP A 406 12.33 11.90 11.98
C TRP A 406 12.49 12.01 13.49
N ARG A 407 13.57 11.44 14.03
CA ARG A 407 13.92 11.63 15.44
C ARG A 407 14.03 13.12 15.78
N GLY A 408 13.50 13.47 16.94
CA GLY A 408 13.42 14.83 17.46
C GLY A 408 12.25 14.97 18.42
N GLU A 409 12.15 16.14 19.05
CA GLU A 409 11.03 16.47 19.93
C GLU A 409 10.34 17.72 19.41
N THR A 410 9.01 17.65 19.31
CA THR A 410 8.15 18.78 18.97
C THR A 410 7.11 18.92 20.06
N SER A 411 6.99 20.12 20.63
CA SER A 411 5.85 20.45 21.50
C SER A 411 4.74 21.08 20.68
N LEU A 412 3.52 20.55 20.80
CA LEU A 412 2.31 21.04 20.14
C LEU A 412 1.19 21.04 21.17
N PHE A 413 0.61 22.21 21.45
CA PHE A 413 -0.47 22.39 22.45
C PHE A 413 -0.17 21.76 23.83
N GLY A 414 1.10 21.82 24.28
CA GLY A 414 1.53 21.23 25.55
C GLY A 414 1.84 19.72 25.50
N LEU A 415 1.49 19.03 24.41
CA LEU A 415 1.86 17.62 24.19
C LEU A 415 3.31 17.53 23.68
N ARG A 416 4.08 16.57 24.22
CA ARG A 416 5.45 16.27 23.77
C ARG A 416 5.41 15.16 22.73
N LEU A 417 5.71 15.50 21.49
CA LEU A 417 5.73 14.56 20.37
C LEU A 417 7.17 14.15 20.06
N PHE A 418 7.46 12.85 20.06
CA PHE A 418 8.79 12.31 19.73
C PHE A 418 9.01 12.17 18.22
N ILE A 419 8.69 13.24 17.49
CA ILE A 419 8.91 13.39 16.06
C ILE A 419 9.33 14.84 15.78
N ASN A 420 10.25 15.04 14.83
CA ASN A 420 10.62 16.40 14.43
C ASN A 420 9.49 17.09 13.64
N ARG A 421 9.51 18.43 13.63
CA ARG A 421 8.46 19.25 13.00
C ARG A 421 8.24 18.90 11.53
N SER A 422 9.32 18.74 10.75
CA SER A 422 9.22 18.41 9.32
C SER A 422 8.53 17.07 9.07
N GLY A 423 8.88 16.03 9.85
CA GLY A 423 8.28 14.70 9.73
C GLY A 423 6.80 14.73 10.09
N PHE A 424 6.43 15.47 11.14
CA PHE A 424 5.03 15.66 11.52
C PHE A 424 4.20 16.31 10.40
N PHE A 425 4.66 17.45 9.85
CA PHE A 425 3.93 18.16 8.79
C PHE A 425 3.84 17.36 7.49
N VAL A 426 4.94 16.73 7.06
CA VAL A 426 4.94 15.93 5.83
C VAL A 426 4.04 14.71 5.96
N THR A 427 4.03 14.06 7.12
CA THR A 427 3.10 12.96 7.40
C THR A 427 1.65 13.41 7.33
N ALA A 428 1.32 14.58 7.88
CA ALA A 428 -0.03 15.14 7.81
C ALA A 428 -0.47 15.45 6.37
N ILE A 429 0.42 16.00 5.53
CA ILE A 429 0.15 16.25 4.11
C ILE A 429 -0.09 14.94 3.35
N ILE A 430 0.73 13.91 3.61
CA ILE A 430 0.59 12.58 2.97
C ILE A 430 -0.73 11.93 3.36
N LEU A 431 -1.06 11.89 4.66
CA LEU A 431 -2.30 11.26 5.14
C LEU A 431 -3.55 12.01 4.67
N GLY A 432 -3.56 13.35 4.73
CA GLY A 432 -4.67 14.14 4.22
C GLY A 432 -4.84 14.03 2.70
N GLY A 433 -3.72 13.93 1.96
CA GLY A 433 -3.73 13.72 0.51
C GLY A 433 -4.28 12.36 0.13
N LEU A 434 -3.90 11.31 0.86
CA LEU A 434 -4.49 9.98 0.72
C LEU A 434 -5.99 9.99 1.00
N ALA A 435 -6.43 10.66 2.07
CA ALA A 435 -7.85 10.78 2.37
C ALA A 435 -8.65 11.49 1.27
N PHE A 436 -8.03 12.44 0.57
CA PHE A 436 -8.66 13.14 -0.55
C PHE A 436 -8.58 12.32 -1.87
N LEU A 437 -7.54 11.50 -2.06
CA LEU A 437 -7.43 10.58 -3.19
C LEU A 437 -8.39 9.39 -3.07
N ASN A 438 -8.51 8.83 -1.88
CA ASN A 438 -9.34 7.69 -1.53
C ASN A 438 -9.57 7.67 -0.01
N THR A 439 -10.73 8.13 0.47
CA THR A 439 -10.93 8.45 1.90
C THR A 439 -10.63 7.33 2.88
N TRP A 440 -10.94 6.08 2.54
CA TRP A 440 -10.75 4.96 3.47
C TRP A 440 -9.28 4.57 3.69
N ASP A 441 -8.38 4.98 2.78
CA ASP A 441 -6.94 4.75 2.90
C ASP A 441 -6.35 5.42 4.15
N ILE A 442 -6.95 6.52 4.63
CA ILE A 442 -6.48 7.21 5.82
C ILE A 442 -6.41 6.26 7.04
N LEU A 443 -7.35 5.31 7.17
CA LEU A 443 -7.39 4.38 8.29
C LEU A 443 -6.20 3.43 8.24
N ALA A 444 -5.97 2.79 7.09
CA ALA A 444 -4.90 1.82 6.91
C ALA A 444 -3.52 2.49 7.07
N TYR A 445 -3.28 3.62 6.39
CA TYR A 445 -1.98 4.27 6.43
C TYR A 445 -1.71 5.00 7.75
N THR A 446 -2.73 5.53 8.43
CA THR A 446 -2.55 6.03 9.81
C THR A 446 -2.20 4.90 10.75
N ALA A 447 -2.90 3.75 10.69
CA ALA A 447 -2.57 2.58 11.49
C ALA A 447 -1.13 2.09 11.24
N LEU A 448 -0.68 2.09 9.99
CA LEU A 448 0.70 1.73 9.63
C LEU A 448 1.73 2.71 10.22
N ILE A 449 1.53 4.01 10.03
CA ILE A 449 2.46 5.05 10.50
C ILE A 449 2.52 5.04 12.04
N MET A 450 1.39 4.91 12.69
CA MET A 450 1.31 4.84 14.14
C MET A 450 1.89 3.54 14.69
N GLY A 451 1.67 2.41 14.02
CA GLY A 451 2.33 1.14 14.35
C GLY A 451 3.85 1.23 14.20
N ALA A 452 4.34 1.85 13.12
CA ALA A 452 5.75 2.09 12.89
C ALA A 452 6.36 3.00 13.97
N TYR A 453 5.61 4.02 14.39
CA TYR A 453 5.97 4.90 15.50
C TYR A 453 6.07 4.15 16.82
N VAL A 454 5.03 3.40 17.19
CA VAL A 454 5.05 2.59 18.43
C VAL A 454 6.22 1.59 18.39
N LEU A 455 6.46 0.91 17.26
CA LEU A 455 7.61 -0.01 17.14
C LEU A 455 8.96 0.71 17.29
N ALA A 456 9.12 1.91 16.74
CA ALA A 456 10.32 2.72 16.94
C ALA A 456 10.50 3.08 18.43
N ARG A 457 9.41 3.46 19.11
CA ARG A 457 9.40 3.81 20.54
C ARG A 457 9.68 2.62 21.44
N LEU A 458 9.11 1.45 21.12
CA LEU A 458 9.37 0.20 21.82
C LEU A 458 10.83 -0.23 21.71
N ARG A 459 11.46 0.01 20.56
CA ARG A 459 12.90 -0.26 20.37
C ARG A 459 13.76 0.69 21.21
N GLU A 460 13.36 1.94 21.35
CA GLU A 460 14.15 2.96 22.05
C GLU A 460 14.00 2.93 23.57
N ARG A 461 12.80 2.62 24.09
CA ARG A 461 12.46 2.74 25.51
C ARG A 461 11.86 1.49 26.14
N GLY A 462 11.66 0.42 25.37
CA GLY A 462 10.97 -0.78 25.82
C GLY A 462 9.44 -0.62 25.89
N TRP A 463 8.77 -1.69 26.32
CA TRP A 463 7.32 -1.70 26.52
C TRP A 463 6.93 -1.04 27.85
N SER A 464 5.95 -0.14 27.79
CA SER A 464 5.28 0.49 28.94
C SER A 464 3.86 0.92 28.55
N TRP A 465 2.99 1.17 29.54
CA TRP A 465 1.64 1.69 29.27
C TRP A 465 1.67 3.07 28.58
N GLU A 466 2.72 3.86 28.81
CA GLU A 466 2.96 5.13 28.11
C GLU A 466 3.06 4.96 26.58
N ARG A 467 3.33 3.74 26.06
CA ARG A 467 3.38 3.52 24.60
C ARG A 467 2.01 3.65 23.95
N LEU A 468 0.93 3.35 24.71
CA LEU A 468 -0.44 3.62 24.26
C LEU A 468 -0.74 5.12 24.31
N GLU A 469 -0.22 5.84 25.31
CA GLU A 469 -0.34 7.29 25.36
C GLU A 469 0.40 7.96 24.20
N ASP A 470 1.64 7.53 23.91
CA ASP A 470 2.44 7.96 22.75
C ASP A 470 1.64 7.76 21.43
N PHE A 471 0.89 6.66 21.30
CA PHE A 471 0.03 6.40 20.14
C PHE A 471 -1.05 7.48 19.98
N PHE A 472 -1.83 7.79 21.02
CA PHE A 472 -2.87 8.82 20.91
C PHE A 472 -2.29 10.24 20.86
N ALA A 473 -1.21 10.50 21.59
CA ALA A 473 -0.55 11.80 21.65
C ALA A 473 -0.01 12.25 20.29
N LEU A 474 0.49 11.33 19.47
CA LEU A 474 0.86 11.63 18.08
C LEU A 474 -0.33 11.50 17.11
N GLY A 475 -1.14 10.45 17.25
CA GLY A 475 -2.20 10.12 16.30
C GLY A 475 -3.30 11.19 16.21
N LEU A 476 -3.75 11.72 17.34
CA LEU A 476 -4.83 12.72 17.36
C LEU A 476 -4.41 14.05 16.73
N PRO A 477 -3.30 14.72 17.13
CA PRO A 477 -2.87 15.95 16.47
C PRO A 477 -2.54 15.75 14.99
N LEU A 478 -1.98 14.59 14.63
CA LEU A 478 -1.67 14.26 13.25
C LEU A 478 -2.94 14.14 12.40
N GLY A 479 -3.96 13.43 12.89
CA GLY A 479 -5.25 13.30 12.21
C GLY A 479 -5.97 14.64 12.08
N VAL A 480 -5.99 15.44 13.16
CA VAL A 480 -6.59 16.78 13.13
C VAL A 480 -5.88 17.67 12.10
N LEU A 481 -4.55 17.69 12.08
CA LEU A 481 -3.81 18.49 11.11
C LEU A 481 -4.06 17.99 9.67
N ALA A 482 -4.10 16.67 9.44
CA ALA A 482 -4.40 16.10 8.14
C ALA A 482 -5.80 16.53 7.63
N LEU A 483 -6.81 16.58 8.51
CA LEU A 483 -8.14 17.09 8.17
C LEU A 483 -8.13 18.60 7.90
N LEU A 484 -7.46 19.39 8.73
CA LEU A 484 -7.40 20.85 8.60
C LEU A 484 -6.70 21.30 7.31
N LEU A 485 -5.61 20.63 6.92
CA LEU A 485 -4.88 20.94 5.69
C LEU A 485 -5.74 20.75 4.43
N TYR A 486 -6.73 19.86 4.48
CA TYR A 486 -7.64 19.56 3.37
C TYR A 486 -9.08 20.01 3.66
N LEU A 487 -9.28 20.94 4.60
CA LEU A 487 -10.61 21.41 5.01
C LEU A 487 -11.52 21.86 3.85
N PRO A 488 -11.03 22.59 2.81
CA PRO A 488 -11.88 22.97 1.68
C PRO A 488 -12.54 21.78 0.96
N PHE A 489 -11.87 20.62 0.92
CA PHE A 489 -12.45 19.39 0.37
C PHE A 489 -13.57 18.88 1.27
N TYR A 490 -13.32 18.72 2.57
CA TYR A 490 -14.33 18.20 3.51
C TYR A 490 -15.57 19.08 3.65
N VAL A 491 -15.44 20.39 3.45
CA VAL A 491 -16.59 21.31 3.46
C VAL A 491 -17.47 21.14 2.21
N SER A 492 -16.88 20.75 1.07
CA SER A 492 -17.61 20.58 -0.20
C SER A 492 -18.03 19.13 -0.49
N PHE A 493 -17.47 18.16 0.23
CA PHE A 493 -17.69 16.74 0.02
C PHE A 493 -18.90 16.21 0.81
N SER A 494 -19.82 15.53 0.12
CA SER A 494 -20.88 14.74 0.73
C SER A 494 -20.55 13.24 0.59
N SER A 495 -20.37 12.56 1.73
CA SER A 495 -20.04 11.14 1.75
C SER A 495 -21.24 10.26 1.38
N GLN A 496 -20.99 9.19 0.64
CA GLN A 496 -21.95 8.13 0.33
C GLN A 496 -21.95 7.01 1.39
N ALA A 497 -21.10 7.10 2.42
CA ALA A 497 -21.02 6.11 3.48
C ALA A 497 -22.26 6.19 4.40
N GLY A 498 -23.04 5.12 4.45
CA GLY A 498 -24.24 4.96 5.27
C GLY A 498 -24.02 4.39 6.67
N GLY A 499 -22.77 4.09 7.05
CA GLY A 499 -22.39 3.57 8.37
C GLY A 499 -21.89 2.12 8.36
N ILE A 500 -21.45 1.61 9.51
CA ILE A 500 -20.90 0.26 9.67
C ILE A 500 -22.03 -0.73 10.02
N LEU A 501 -22.12 -1.84 9.30
CA LEU A 501 -23.09 -2.91 9.51
C LEU A 501 -22.41 -4.27 9.79
N PRO A 502 -23.08 -5.20 10.48
CA PRO A 502 -22.54 -6.53 10.74
C PRO A 502 -22.60 -7.42 9.49
N ASN A 503 -21.48 -8.05 9.14
CA ASN A 503 -21.45 -9.19 8.22
C ASN A 503 -21.67 -10.49 9.00
N LEU A 504 -22.90 -11.01 8.97
CA LEU A 504 -23.28 -12.23 9.69
C LEU A 504 -23.27 -13.47 8.79
N ILE A 505 -23.61 -13.33 7.51
CA ILE A 505 -24.01 -14.44 6.61
C ILE A 505 -23.12 -14.62 5.39
N TYR A 506 -22.16 -13.72 5.15
CA TYR A 506 -21.24 -13.76 4.01
C TYR A 506 -19.78 -13.97 4.47
N PRO A 507 -19.45 -15.11 5.12
CA PRO A 507 -18.05 -15.44 5.42
C PRO A 507 -17.33 -15.90 4.16
N THR A 508 -16.09 -15.44 3.95
CA THR A 508 -15.33 -15.83 2.76
C THR A 508 -14.95 -17.31 2.83
N ARG A 509 -15.26 -18.04 1.77
CA ARG A 509 -14.85 -19.44 1.65
C ARG A 509 -13.33 -19.55 1.52
N GLY A 510 -12.73 -20.46 2.29
CA GLY A 510 -11.27 -20.64 2.31
C GLY A 510 -10.65 -20.90 0.93
N ALA A 511 -11.33 -21.66 0.05
CA ALA A 511 -10.85 -21.88 -1.31
C ALA A 511 -10.74 -20.57 -2.10
N HIS A 512 -11.76 -19.71 -2.05
CA HIS A 512 -11.76 -18.41 -2.73
C HIS A 512 -10.70 -17.46 -2.17
N LEU A 513 -10.50 -17.44 -0.85
CA LEU A 513 -9.41 -16.67 -0.22
C LEU A 513 -8.03 -17.06 -0.79
N TRP A 514 -7.78 -18.37 -0.94
CA TRP A 514 -6.52 -18.87 -1.50
C TRP A 514 -6.40 -18.65 -3.00
N VAL A 515 -7.50 -18.66 -3.77
CA VAL A 515 -7.47 -18.26 -5.17
C VAL A 515 -7.08 -16.78 -5.29
N MET A 516 -7.69 -15.91 -4.47
CA MET A 516 -7.44 -14.48 -4.50
C MET A 516 -6.03 -14.11 -4.02
N PHE A 517 -5.59 -14.65 -2.89
CA PHE A 517 -4.34 -14.23 -2.23
C PHE A 517 -3.21 -15.25 -2.29
N GLY A 518 -3.38 -16.42 -2.90
CA GLY A 518 -2.41 -17.52 -2.83
C GLY A 518 -1.00 -17.14 -3.31
N ALA A 519 -0.89 -16.33 -4.37
CA ALA A 519 0.38 -15.81 -4.87
C ALA A 519 1.15 -14.97 -3.81
N LEU A 520 0.44 -14.35 -2.87
CA LEU A 520 1.01 -13.56 -1.76
C LEU A 520 1.16 -14.39 -0.48
N LEU A 521 0.18 -15.24 -0.16
CA LEU A 521 0.18 -16.05 1.06
C LEU A 521 1.31 -17.07 1.08
N VAL A 522 1.61 -17.71 -0.05
CA VAL A 522 2.70 -18.71 -0.15
C VAL A 522 4.06 -18.13 0.29
N PRO A 523 4.57 -17.02 -0.31
CA PRO A 523 5.85 -16.46 0.13
C PRO A 523 5.80 -15.89 1.56
N ILE A 524 4.65 -15.37 2.02
CA ILE A 524 4.49 -14.89 3.40
C ILE A 524 4.61 -16.04 4.40
N PHE A 525 3.90 -17.15 4.19
CA PHE A 525 4.02 -18.32 5.06
C PHE A 525 5.41 -18.95 5.00
N ALA A 526 6.05 -18.97 3.83
CA ALA A 526 7.43 -19.40 3.69
C ALA A 526 8.39 -18.55 4.53
N LEU A 527 8.20 -17.21 4.55
CA LEU A 527 8.98 -16.29 5.38
C LEU A 527 8.75 -16.54 6.88
N LEU A 528 7.49 -16.70 7.31
CA LEU A 528 7.16 -16.96 8.72
C LEU A 528 7.67 -18.32 9.19
N PHE A 529 7.58 -19.34 8.33
CA PHE A 529 8.16 -20.65 8.58
C PHE A 529 9.69 -20.59 8.68
N TYR A 530 10.33 -19.78 7.84
CA TYR A 530 11.77 -19.54 7.91
C TYR A 530 12.20 -18.87 9.23
N PHE A 531 11.43 -17.89 9.72
CA PHE A 531 11.66 -17.29 11.05
C PHE A 531 11.53 -18.31 12.18
N TRP A 532 10.56 -19.22 12.08
CA TRP A 532 10.36 -20.30 13.03
C TRP A 532 11.52 -21.30 13.03
N ARG A 533 11.82 -21.90 11.87
CA ARG A 533 12.77 -23.02 11.75
C ARG A 533 14.22 -22.60 12.01
N GLY A 534 14.57 -21.37 11.69
CA GLY A 534 15.95 -20.90 11.84
C GLY A 534 16.34 -20.44 13.25
N GLU A 535 15.43 -20.53 14.25
CA GLU A 535 15.57 -19.92 15.59
C GLU A 535 16.02 -18.44 15.53
N ARG A 536 15.77 -17.77 14.40
CA ARG A 536 16.32 -16.44 14.12
C ARG A 536 15.67 -15.36 14.95
N ARG A 537 14.46 -15.62 15.44
CA ARG A 537 13.68 -14.67 16.23
C ARG A 537 12.86 -15.41 17.29
N PRO A 538 12.95 -15.02 18.57
CA PRO A 538 12.11 -15.59 19.61
C PRO A 538 10.65 -15.24 19.33
N ALA A 539 9.76 -16.22 19.47
CA ALA A 539 8.33 -16.05 19.30
C ALA A 539 7.61 -16.25 20.63
N ASN A 540 6.63 -15.41 20.91
CA ASN A 540 5.74 -15.54 22.05
C ASN A 540 4.38 -16.12 21.63
N TRP A 541 4.29 -17.45 21.58
CA TRP A 541 3.11 -18.17 21.11
C TRP A 541 1.86 -17.91 21.95
N LEU A 542 2.03 -17.73 23.27
CA LEU A 542 0.91 -17.45 24.17
C LEU A 542 0.21 -16.14 23.77
N TRP A 543 0.98 -15.06 23.58
CA TRP A 543 0.42 -13.79 23.14
C TRP A 543 -0.01 -13.80 21.68
N GLY A 544 0.73 -14.49 20.80
CA GLY A 544 0.36 -14.63 19.40
C GLY A 544 -1.01 -15.30 19.22
N ILE A 545 -1.17 -16.51 19.75
CA ILE A 545 -2.41 -17.28 19.67
C ILE A 545 -3.51 -16.60 20.49
N GLY A 546 -3.20 -16.15 21.71
CA GLY A 546 -4.17 -15.51 22.60
C GLY A 546 -4.77 -14.23 22.04
N LEU A 547 -3.94 -13.32 21.49
CA LEU A 547 -4.44 -12.08 20.88
C LEU A 547 -5.16 -12.33 19.56
N ALA A 548 -4.70 -13.27 18.73
CA ALA A 548 -5.36 -13.60 17.48
C ALA A 548 -6.76 -14.22 17.73
N LEU A 549 -6.85 -15.20 18.63
CA LEU A 549 -8.14 -15.79 19.03
C LEU A 549 -9.03 -14.75 19.72
N GLY A 550 -8.47 -13.96 20.64
CA GLY A 550 -9.20 -12.92 21.35
C GLY A 550 -9.78 -11.86 20.41
N LEU A 551 -9.02 -11.44 19.39
CA LEU A 551 -9.50 -10.51 18.37
C LEU A 551 -10.61 -11.11 17.52
N VAL A 552 -10.44 -12.32 17.01
CA VAL A 552 -11.46 -13.01 16.20
C VAL A 552 -12.74 -13.21 17.02
N PHE A 553 -12.61 -13.64 18.26
CA PHE A 553 -13.75 -13.79 19.18
C PHE A 553 -14.43 -12.46 19.47
N PHE A 554 -13.66 -11.39 19.70
CA PHE A 554 -14.20 -10.05 19.88
C PHE A 554 -14.96 -9.56 18.64
N LEU A 555 -14.39 -9.70 17.43
CA LEU A 555 -15.04 -9.27 16.20
C LEU A 555 -16.32 -10.05 15.92
N TRP A 556 -16.31 -11.37 16.19
CA TRP A 556 -17.50 -12.19 16.12
C TRP A 556 -18.57 -11.71 17.10
N LEU A 557 -18.23 -11.54 18.38
CA LEU A 557 -19.16 -11.07 19.40
C LEU A 557 -19.70 -9.67 19.09
N PHE A 558 -18.84 -8.78 18.59
CA PHE A 558 -19.20 -7.41 18.21
C PHE A 558 -20.19 -7.39 17.04
N SER A 559 -19.92 -8.15 15.97
CA SER A 559 -20.82 -8.29 14.83
C SER A 559 -22.18 -8.85 15.26
N TRP A 560 -22.18 -9.85 16.14
CA TRP A 560 -23.39 -10.42 16.71
C TRP A 560 -24.17 -9.44 17.57
N ALA A 561 -23.49 -8.69 18.43
CA ALA A 561 -24.10 -7.66 19.25
C ALA A 561 -24.75 -6.57 18.39
N MET A 562 -24.13 -6.18 17.27
CA MET A 562 -24.72 -5.24 16.31
C MET A 562 -25.99 -5.81 15.66
N GLY A 563 -25.98 -7.09 15.24
CA GLY A 563 -27.16 -7.75 14.69
C GLY A 563 -28.31 -7.83 15.68
N TRP A 564 -28.02 -8.24 16.93
CA TRP A 564 -28.99 -8.26 18.01
C TRP A 564 -29.53 -6.86 18.30
N PHE A 565 -28.66 -5.85 18.36
CA PHE A 565 -29.06 -4.48 18.61
C PHE A 565 -29.97 -3.93 17.50
N ALA A 566 -29.70 -4.28 16.24
CA ALA A 566 -30.56 -3.94 15.11
C ALA A 566 -31.95 -4.56 15.25
N GLU A 567 -32.06 -5.81 15.69
CA GLU A 567 -33.36 -6.46 15.98
C GLU A 567 -34.16 -5.71 17.07
N LEU A 568 -33.48 -5.25 18.14
CA LEU A 568 -34.13 -4.52 19.23
C LEU A 568 -34.56 -3.10 18.84
N ARG A 569 -33.77 -2.40 18.02
CA ARG A 569 -33.96 -0.97 17.72
C ARG A 569 -34.70 -0.71 16.41
N LEU A 570 -34.64 -1.65 15.48
CA LEU A 570 -35.22 -1.54 14.14
C LEU A 570 -36.02 -2.82 13.81
N PRO A 571 -37.08 -3.14 14.58
CA PRO A 571 -37.76 -4.43 14.48
C PRO A 571 -38.40 -4.68 13.12
N GLU A 572 -38.92 -3.65 12.45
CA GLU A 572 -39.49 -3.77 11.10
C GLU A 572 -38.42 -4.10 10.06
N PHE A 573 -37.28 -3.40 10.10
CA PHE A 573 -36.14 -3.67 9.22
C PHE A 573 -35.59 -5.08 9.46
N ALA A 574 -35.40 -5.46 10.74
CA ALA A 574 -34.92 -6.78 11.10
C ALA A 574 -35.87 -7.88 10.66
N ALA A 575 -37.19 -7.71 10.81
CA ALA A 575 -38.19 -8.66 10.32
C ALA A 575 -38.12 -8.83 8.79
N SER A 576 -38.03 -7.71 8.05
CA SER A 576 -37.89 -7.73 6.59
C SER A 576 -36.59 -8.44 6.16
N PHE A 577 -35.48 -8.18 6.84
CA PHE A 577 -34.21 -8.83 6.56
C PHE A 577 -34.27 -10.33 6.88
N LEU A 578 -34.79 -10.72 8.04
CA LEU A 578 -34.95 -12.15 8.40
C LEU A 578 -35.79 -12.89 7.36
N GLN A 579 -36.88 -12.28 6.90
CA GLN A 579 -37.73 -12.84 5.84
C GLN A 579 -36.97 -12.99 4.51
N SER A 580 -36.17 -11.99 4.12
CA SER A 580 -35.36 -12.08 2.89
C SER A 580 -34.33 -13.21 2.96
N GLN A 581 -33.88 -13.54 4.17
CA GLN A 581 -32.94 -14.62 4.44
C GLN A 581 -33.62 -15.99 4.61
N GLY A 582 -34.94 -16.08 4.42
CA GLY A 582 -35.70 -17.32 4.62
C GLY A 582 -35.79 -17.76 6.09
N ALA A 583 -35.50 -16.87 7.05
CA ALA A 583 -35.55 -17.15 8.47
C ALA A 583 -36.85 -16.63 9.10
N THR A 584 -37.50 -17.47 9.92
CA THR A 584 -38.74 -17.09 10.62
C THR A 584 -38.51 -16.40 11.95
N THR A 585 -37.33 -16.61 12.56
CA THR A 585 -36.93 -15.98 13.83
C THR A 585 -35.46 -15.61 13.81
N ALA A 586 -35.06 -14.61 14.61
CA ALA A 586 -33.66 -14.26 14.78
C ALA A 586 -32.83 -15.44 15.31
N ARG A 587 -33.39 -16.25 16.23
CA ARG A 587 -32.71 -17.45 16.74
C ARG A 587 -32.36 -18.43 15.60
N THR A 588 -33.29 -18.71 14.71
CA THR A 588 -33.04 -19.59 13.55
C THR A 588 -32.03 -18.98 12.59
N PHE A 589 -32.10 -17.67 12.36
CA PHE A 589 -31.15 -16.94 11.51
C PHE A 589 -29.72 -17.03 12.06
N PHE A 590 -29.54 -16.68 13.34
CA PHE A 590 -28.26 -16.71 14.03
C PHE A 590 -27.65 -18.12 14.06
N ALA A 591 -28.46 -19.16 14.27
CA ALA A 591 -28.02 -20.54 14.19
C ALA A 591 -27.51 -20.91 12.78
N SER A 592 -28.28 -20.59 11.73
CA SER A 592 -27.91 -20.85 10.34
C SER A 592 -26.66 -20.07 9.91
N ALA A 593 -26.55 -18.80 10.31
CA ALA A 593 -25.39 -17.95 10.05
C ALA A 593 -24.10 -18.55 10.66
N ASN A 594 -24.17 -19.05 11.90
CA ASN A 594 -23.05 -19.72 12.54
C ASN A 594 -22.66 -21.03 11.83
N LEU A 595 -23.64 -21.86 11.48
CA LEU A 595 -23.39 -23.11 10.77
C LEU A 595 -22.68 -22.85 9.43
N LYS A 596 -23.12 -21.82 8.70
CA LYS A 596 -22.49 -21.39 7.46
C LYS A 596 -21.05 -20.93 7.69
N ARG A 597 -20.80 -20.08 8.69
CA ARG A 597 -19.44 -19.63 9.04
C ARG A 597 -18.52 -20.78 9.44
N LEU A 598 -19.02 -21.76 10.18
CA LEU A 598 -18.27 -22.97 10.51
C LEU A 598 -17.95 -23.80 9.26
N SER A 599 -18.90 -23.93 8.33
CA SER A 599 -18.70 -24.65 7.07
C SER A 599 -17.62 -24.02 6.18
N TYR A 600 -17.43 -22.70 6.28
CA TYR A 600 -16.45 -21.92 5.51
C TYR A 600 -15.22 -21.50 6.33
N ALA A 601 -14.99 -22.09 7.52
CA ALA A 601 -13.97 -21.68 8.47
C ALA A 601 -12.52 -21.71 7.95
N GLY A 602 -12.23 -22.41 6.84
CA GLY A 602 -10.86 -22.51 6.30
C GLY A 602 -10.18 -21.17 5.99
N GLY A 603 -10.95 -20.16 5.54
CA GLY A 603 -10.43 -18.82 5.30
C GLY A 603 -10.03 -18.14 6.61
N LEU A 604 -10.95 -18.15 7.58
CA LEU A 604 -10.73 -17.62 8.92
C LEU A 604 -9.53 -18.29 9.63
N LEU A 605 -9.38 -19.61 9.50
CA LEU A 605 -8.24 -20.34 10.07
C LEU A 605 -6.91 -19.91 9.44
N THR A 606 -6.89 -19.62 8.14
CA THR A 606 -5.70 -19.10 7.45
C THR A 606 -5.32 -17.73 8.00
N LEU A 607 -6.30 -16.82 8.13
CA LEU A 607 -6.07 -15.47 8.69
C LEU A 607 -5.66 -15.53 10.16
N LEU A 608 -6.28 -16.40 10.95
CA LEU A 608 -5.94 -16.62 12.36
C LEU A 608 -4.49 -17.10 12.51
N ALA A 609 -4.07 -18.08 11.69
CA ALA A 609 -2.69 -18.56 11.69
C ALA A 609 -1.71 -17.43 11.33
N LEU A 610 -2.05 -16.62 10.31
CA LEU A 610 -1.23 -15.51 9.86
C LEU A 610 -1.07 -14.43 10.96
N LEU A 611 -2.17 -14.05 11.61
CA LEU A 611 -2.18 -13.12 12.74
C LEU A 611 -1.38 -13.66 13.94
N ALA A 612 -1.63 -14.91 14.32
CA ALA A 612 -0.96 -15.53 15.45
C ALA A 612 0.56 -15.58 15.25
N LEU A 613 1.01 -15.96 14.05
CA LEU A 613 2.43 -15.98 13.69
C LEU A 613 3.03 -14.56 13.68
N ALA A 614 2.37 -13.60 13.04
CA ALA A 614 2.86 -12.23 12.96
C ALA A 614 3.02 -11.60 14.36
N ILE A 615 2.01 -11.74 15.21
CA ILE A 615 2.02 -11.24 16.60
C ILE A 615 3.06 -11.98 17.43
N ALA A 616 3.14 -13.32 17.33
CA ALA A 616 4.09 -14.12 18.09
C ALA A 616 5.54 -13.68 17.83
N PHE A 617 5.90 -13.40 16.58
CA PHE A 617 7.24 -12.91 16.24
C PHE A 617 7.44 -11.42 16.58
N LEU A 618 6.38 -10.63 16.61
CA LEU A 618 6.45 -9.21 16.99
C LEU A 618 6.72 -9.04 18.50
N VAL A 619 6.05 -9.84 19.33
CA VAL A 619 6.18 -9.83 20.79
C VAL A 619 7.42 -10.60 21.22
N LYS A 620 8.43 -9.90 21.74
CA LYS A 620 9.65 -10.53 22.26
C LYS A 620 9.36 -11.36 23.53
N THR A 621 9.92 -12.56 23.59
CA THR A 621 9.99 -13.33 24.84
C THR A 621 11.12 -12.75 25.71
N ASN A 622 10.75 -11.99 26.75
CA ASN A 622 11.69 -11.22 27.58
C ASN A 622 12.64 -12.05 28.49
N ALA A 623 12.70 -13.38 28.41
CA ALA A 623 13.26 -14.15 29.51
C ALA A 623 14.77 -14.46 29.47
N LYS A 624 15.47 -14.41 28.33
CA LYS A 624 16.87 -14.91 28.26
C LYS A 624 17.92 -13.96 27.67
N ARG A 625 17.52 -12.87 27.01
CA ARG A 625 18.47 -11.96 26.34
C ARG A 625 18.90 -10.76 27.18
N LEU A 626 18.12 -10.36 28.18
CA LEU A 626 18.52 -9.32 29.14
C LEU A 626 19.82 -9.69 29.88
N ALA A 627 20.02 -10.97 30.22
CA ALA A 627 21.23 -11.45 30.89
C ALA A 627 22.47 -11.54 29.97
N THR A 628 22.30 -11.52 28.64
CA THR A 628 23.42 -11.56 27.67
C THR A 628 23.70 -10.20 27.03
N ASP A 629 22.71 -9.32 26.96
CA ASP A 629 22.85 -7.95 26.46
C ASP A 629 23.50 -7.01 27.51
N GLU A 630 23.36 -7.29 28.82
CA GLU A 630 24.14 -6.59 29.87
C GLU A 630 25.66 -6.77 29.72
N ALA A 631 26.11 -7.88 29.12
CA ALA A 631 27.53 -8.13 28.87
C ALA A 631 28.08 -7.47 27.58
N ASN A 632 27.21 -6.96 26.68
CA ASN A 632 27.58 -6.48 25.35
C ASN A 632 27.17 -5.03 25.08
N PHE A 633 27.26 -4.15 26.09
CA PHE A 633 26.84 -2.74 26.07
C PHE A 633 27.56 -1.81 25.06
N HIS A 634 28.40 -2.33 24.16
CA HIS A 634 29.26 -1.51 23.28
C HIS A 634 29.11 -1.73 21.77
N GLN A 635 28.06 -2.40 21.29
CA GLN A 635 27.80 -2.47 19.85
C GLN A 635 26.41 -1.91 19.50
N PRO A 636 26.33 -0.75 18.81
CA PRO A 636 25.09 -0.35 18.14
C PRO A 636 24.82 -1.35 17.02
N SER A 637 23.98 -2.36 17.29
CA SER A 637 23.54 -3.32 16.29
C SER A 637 22.74 -2.62 15.19
N ALA A 638 22.98 -2.97 13.92
CA ALA A 638 22.18 -2.50 12.80
C ALA A 638 20.68 -2.71 13.07
N ILE A 639 19.86 -1.71 12.71
CA ILE A 639 18.41 -1.77 12.92
C ILE A 639 17.84 -2.87 12.02
N SER A 640 17.29 -3.93 12.61
CA SER A 640 16.57 -4.97 11.85
C SER A 640 15.28 -4.41 11.26
N HIS A 641 15.08 -4.63 9.95
CA HIS A 641 13.87 -4.25 9.22
C HIS A 641 12.71 -5.25 9.45
N GLN A 642 12.98 -6.41 10.02
CA GLN A 642 11.99 -7.49 10.19
C GLN A 642 10.74 -7.10 11.01
N PRO A 643 10.81 -6.33 12.11
CA PRO A 643 9.61 -5.90 12.82
C PRO A 643 8.67 -5.06 11.96
N PHE A 644 9.20 -4.25 11.04
CA PHE A 644 8.40 -3.47 10.10
C PHE A 644 7.70 -4.38 9.08
N VAL A 645 8.39 -5.41 8.57
CA VAL A 645 7.76 -6.41 7.67
C VAL A 645 6.63 -7.17 8.37
N LEU A 646 6.82 -7.56 9.63
CA LEU A 646 5.76 -8.20 10.42
C LEU A 646 4.57 -7.26 10.68
N LEU A 647 4.82 -5.96 10.86
CA LEU A 647 3.75 -4.96 10.97
C LEU A 647 2.92 -4.87 9.68
N LEU A 648 3.57 -4.91 8.51
CA LEU A 648 2.86 -4.94 7.22
C LEU A 648 2.01 -6.20 7.10
N ILE A 649 2.55 -7.38 7.45
CA ILE A 649 1.79 -8.64 7.44
C ILE A 649 0.61 -8.57 8.41
N LEU A 650 0.82 -8.06 9.62
CA LEU A 650 -0.22 -7.90 10.63
C LEU A 650 -1.35 -7.00 10.11
N LEU A 651 -1.02 -5.81 9.62
CA LEU A 651 -2.00 -4.84 9.13
C LEU A 651 -2.75 -5.37 7.90
N ALA A 652 -2.06 -5.97 6.93
CA ALA A 652 -2.69 -6.61 5.77
C ALA A 652 -3.68 -7.70 6.21
N SER A 653 -3.29 -8.53 7.19
CA SER A 653 -4.18 -9.57 7.73
C SER A 653 -5.43 -8.98 8.38
N LEU A 654 -5.29 -7.85 9.08
CA LEU A 654 -6.42 -7.15 9.70
C LEU A 654 -7.37 -6.54 8.66
N LEU A 655 -6.84 -5.98 7.58
CA LEU A 655 -7.64 -5.41 6.48
C LEU A 655 -8.45 -6.49 5.75
N VAL A 656 -7.94 -7.72 5.65
CA VAL A 656 -8.68 -8.85 5.09
C VAL A 656 -9.65 -9.47 6.12
N LEU A 657 -9.31 -9.44 7.42
CA LEU A 657 -10.15 -10.00 8.47
C LEU A 657 -11.38 -9.13 8.78
N ALA A 658 -11.27 -7.80 8.75
CA ALA A 658 -12.37 -6.92 9.16
C ALA A 658 -13.68 -7.13 8.35
N PRO A 659 -13.64 -7.22 7.01
CA PRO A 659 -14.81 -7.51 6.18
C PRO A 659 -15.54 -8.82 6.50
N GLU A 660 -14.86 -9.80 7.11
CA GLU A 660 -15.49 -11.06 7.55
C GLU A 660 -16.55 -10.88 8.64
N PHE A 661 -16.53 -9.74 9.32
CA PHE A 661 -17.38 -9.46 10.48
C PHE A 661 -18.18 -8.17 10.35
N VAL A 662 -17.63 -7.16 9.67
CA VAL A 662 -18.27 -5.85 9.53
C VAL A 662 -17.99 -5.27 8.16
N TYR A 663 -18.95 -4.54 7.60
CA TYR A 663 -18.79 -3.84 6.34
C TYR A 663 -19.36 -2.43 6.43
N LEU A 664 -18.96 -1.57 5.50
CA LEU A 664 -19.52 -0.24 5.35
C LEU A 664 -20.69 -0.29 4.37
N ARG A 665 -21.86 0.17 4.80
CA ARG A 665 -22.99 0.39 3.90
C ARG A 665 -22.72 1.60 3.01
N ASP A 666 -22.97 1.47 1.72
CA ASP A 666 -23.08 2.61 0.80
C ASP A 666 -24.56 2.93 0.50
N GLN A 667 -24.82 3.99 -0.26
CA GLN A 667 -26.19 4.37 -0.64
C GLN A 667 -26.78 3.53 -1.78
N PHE A 668 -26.00 2.61 -2.37
CA PHE A 668 -26.40 1.79 -3.52
C PHE A 668 -26.69 0.33 -3.12
N GLY A 669 -26.29 -0.09 -1.92
CA GLY A 669 -26.55 -1.40 -1.33
C GLY A 669 -27.86 -1.48 -0.52
N TRP A 670 -28.55 -2.62 -0.68
CA TRP A 670 -29.80 -2.96 -0.01
C TRP A 670 -29.62 -3.19 1.50
#